data_AF-A0A947P8G3-F1
#
_entry.id   AF-A0A947P8G3-F1
#
_cell.length_a   1.000
_cell.length_b   1.000
_cell.length_c   1.000
_cell.angle_alpha   90.00
_cell.angle_beta   90.00
_cell.angle_gamma   90.00
#
_symmetry.space_group_name_H-M   'P 1'
#
loop_
_entity.id
_entity.type
_entity.pdbx_description
1 polymer ?
#
loop_
_entity_poly.entity_id
_entity_poly.type
_entity_poly.pdbx_seq_one_letter_code
_entity_poly.pdbx_strand_id
1 'polypeptide(L)'
;MNNNTAMKLSLIPIISMSILLLSPFSGSGAVPTTRQQTILPVAIPDGTPQIAPSNVPMYAVYGYSAWQLGAGTNEGRKFNLMPVGYKGSGNAARLLSFFSMSDIHITDKESPAEVPYLGWSAGFTNAGLGNLNICSYSPVMFDTTYHLDAAVRTINALHAQTPFDFGISLGDDANASQYNELRWFIDVMDGQYITPSSGAHLGAGTIDYQMPFQAAGLDRSIPWYDAIGNHDQMWMGIGCPTAPKIQQALVGSNILNISTNGPLLTPGGSAGTGMYVGTVDGTSPYGAVINWGLTNLYDPPPTVAADTNRHSLTLDISSPTNYINEFFNTVSSPRGHGFNLATTTTGSLAACYTFEPLTNMPIKMIVLDDTCKSNKQDQGATFYGAGWVDAARYTWLTNELQKGQDADQLMIITAHIPINPQDGLFDTNRNNGAQFYPDPANQTETNLIATLHNYPNLLMVMAGHRHVNVVTPFPSPDPTHPEYGFWEVETPSLRDFPRQFRTWDIRRNSDNSISILTADVDPQVESNSPAWKSLGYGIGAARIFGDMSLTDTSSHTYNAELVKKLTPAMQAKIAHYGSPLQHCGNDYDGDHISDLAAYRDGNWSIMSLANGMILNNAGVWGAPGWTTVSGDYDGDGVSDLAVYSAGYWSIYSLVNGLILNNGGAWGGADCIPVPGDYDGDGKSDLAFYRDGYWSIYSLANGIILLDGGAWGGADCIPVPGDYDGDGKSDLAFYRDGYWSIYSLANGIILLDGGAWGGADCIPVPGDYDGDGKSDLAVYNAGYWSIYSLANGIILLNGGVLGGPGWTPVQ
;
A
#
# COMPACT_ATOMS: atom_id res chain seq x y z
N MET A 1 -60.91 -23.57 29.83
CA MET A 1 -59.63 -24.31 29.90
C MET A 1 -59.23 -24.64 28.47
N ASN A 2 -57.99 -24.32 28.13
CA ASN A 2 -57.58 -23.82 26.81
C ASN A 2 -57.65 -24.84 25.67
N ASN A 3 -58.05 -24.31 24.51
CA ASN A 3 -58.27 -24.99 23.23
C ASN A 3 -56.95 -25.39 22.55
N ASN A 4 -56.88 -26.66 22.17
CA ASN A 4 -56.00 -27.17 21.12
C ASN A 4 -56.75 -27.12 19.79
N THR A 5 -56.20 -26.42 18.79
CA THR A 5 -56.62 -26.58 17.39
C THR A 5 -55.40 -26.52 16.49
N ALA A 6 -55.27 -27.55 15.66
CA ALA A 6 -54.17 -27.79 14.74
C ALA A 6 -54.05 -26.71 13.64
N MET A 7 -52.82 -26.40 13.25
CA MET A 7 -52.51 -25.77 11.97
C MET A 7 -51.45 -26.57 11.21
N LYS A 8 -51.79 -26.87 9.95
CA LYS A 8 -50.97 -27.52 8.93
C LYS A 8 -49.74 -26.65 8.61
N LEU A 9 -48.56 -27.26 8.45
CA LEU A 9 -47.48 -26.67 7.66
C LEU A 9 -47.35 -27.41 6.33
N SER A 10 -47.45 -26.66 5.24
CA SER A 10 -47.20 -27.11 3.87
C SER A 10 -45.70 -27.17 3.58
N LEU A 11 -45.26 -28.23 2.90
CA LEU A 11 -43.97 -28.28 2.21
C LEU A 11 -43.92 -27.21 1.11
N ILE A 12 -42.87 -26.39 1.10
CA ILE A 12 -42.45 -25.59 -0.05
C ILE A 12 -40.99 -25.98 -0.34
N PRO A 13 -40.65 -26.39 -1.57
CA PRO A 13 -39.27 -26.64 -1.94
C PRO A 13 -38.56 -25.30 -2.17
N ILE A 14 -37.57 -24.98 -1.34
CA ILE A 14 -36.67 -23.85 -1.62
C ILE A 14 -35.68 -24.36 -2.68
N ILE A 15 -35.90 -23.92 -3.91
CA ILE A 15 -34.94 -24.02 -5.00
C ILE A 15 -33.69 -23.25 -4.55
N SER A 16 -32.57 -23.96 -4.44
CA SER A 16 -31.24 -23.40 -4.27
C SER A 16 -30.95 -22.47 -5.44
N MET A 17 -30.90 -21.18 -5.17
CA MET A 17 -30.26 -20.19 -6.02
C MET A 17 -29.14 -19.60 -5.19
N SER A 18 -27.93 -20.14 -5.39
CA SER A 18 -26.69 -19.60 -4.84
C SER A 18 -26.46 -18.22 -5.46
N ILE A 19 -26.98 -17.18 -4.82
CA ILE A 19 -26.55 -15.81 -5.05
C ILE A 19 -25.42 -15.57 -4.06
N LEU A 20 -24.20 -15.40 -4.57
CA LEU A 20 -23.08 -14.86 -3.81
C LEU A 20 -23.53 -13.53 -3.21
N LEU A 21 -23.73 -13.51 -1.90
CA LEU A 21 -23.74 -12.26 -1.12
C LEU A 21 -22.29 -11.81 -0.96
N LEU A 22 -21.71 -11.28 -2.04
CA LEU A 22 -20.64 -10.30 -1.92
C LEU A 22 -21.24 -9.16 -1.12
N SER A 23 -20.86 -9.04 0.14
CA SER A 23 -21.19 -7.86 0.94
C SER A 23 -20.17 -6.80 0.55
N PRO A 24 -20.53 -5.71 -0.17
CA PRO A 24 -19.62 -4.60 -0.32
C PRO A 24 -19.67 -3.84 1.00
N PHE A 25 -18.54 -3.87 1.73
CA PHE A 25 -18.19 -2.77 2.59
C PHE A 25 -18.05 -1.52 1.69
N SER A 26 -18.63 -0.40 2.16
CA SER A 26 -18.86 0.86 1.44
C SER A 26 -19.83 0.77 0.23
N GLY A 27 -20.78 1.70 0.15
CA GLY A 27 -21.73 1.79 -0.97
C GLY A 27 -21.11 2.26 -2.29
N SER A 28 -19.78 2.29 -2.40
CA SER A 28 -19.05 2.88 -3.52
C SER A 28 -18.16 1.90 -4.30
N GLY A 29 -17.82 0.73 -3.75
CA GLY A 29 -16.88 -0.19 -4.40
C GLY A 29 -15.40 0.25 -4.33
N ALA A 30 -15.08 1.37 -3.68
CA ALA A 30 -13.72 1.81 -3.40
C ALA A 30 -13.14 1.06 -2.19
N VAL A 31 -11.88 0.62 -2.31
CA VAL A 31 -11.14 -0.06 -1.24
C VAL A 31 -10.34 0.95 -0.42
N PRO A 32 -10.61 1.09 0.90
CA PRO A 32 -9.92 2.07 1.74
C PRO A 32 -8.46 1.67 2.01
N THR A 33 -7.58 2.66 2.06
CA THR A 33 -6.26 2.52 2.72
C THR A 33 -6.38 2.80 4.21
N THR A 34 -5.29 2.63 4.95
CA THR A 34 -5.27 2.99 6.38
C THR A 34 -5.39 4.50 6.64
N ARG A 35 -5.35 5.35 5.60
CA ARG A 35 -5.70 6.78 5.70
C ARG A 35 -7.19 7.00 5.91
N GLN A 36 -8.03 6.08 5.44
CA GLN A 36 -9.48 6.13 5.60
C GLN A 36 -9.95 5.35 6.83
N GLN A 37 -9.40 4.14 7.02
CA GLN A 37 -9.88 3.20 8.02
C GLN A 37 -8.78 2.24 8.44
N THR A 38 -8.67 1.97 9.74
CA THR A 38 -7.65 1.06 10.28
C THR A 38 -8.25 -0.12 11.03
N ILE A 39 -7.49 -1.20 11.15
CA ILE A 39 -7.78 -2.28 12.10
C ILE A 39 -7.17 -1.96 13.46
N LEU A 40 -8.02 -1.92 14.50
CA LEU A 40 -7.61 -1.67 15.88
C LEU A 40 -7.84 -2.91 16.76
N PRO A 41 -6.81 -3.41 17.47
CA PRO A 41 -7.00 -4.39 18.53
C PRO A 41 -7.94 -3.86 19.62
N VAL A 42 -8.80 -4.73 20.16
CA VAL A 42 -9.63 -4.37 21.33
C VAL A 42 -8.83 -4.65 22.61
N ALA A 43 -8.74 -3.66 23.51
CA ALA A 43 -8.00 -3.78 24.76
C ALA A 43 -8.50 -4.99 25.59
N ILE A 44 -7.57 -5.76 26.13
CA ILE A 44 -7.88 -6.90 26.98
C ILE A 44 -7.94 -6.43 28.44
N PRO A 45 -9.04 -6.70 29.17
CA PRO A 45 -9.16 -6.32 30.58
C PRO A 45 -8.10 -6.96 31.48
N ASP A 46 -7.68 -6.22 32.50
CA ASP A 46 -6.83 -6.73 33.57
C ASP A 46 -7.45 -7.99 34.21
N GLY A 47 -6.62 -9.00 34.47
CA GLY A 47 -7.04 -10.27 35.07
C GLY A 47 -7.61 -11.29 34.08
N THR A 48 -7.61 -11.00 32.78
CA THR A 48 -7.89 -11.99 31.73
C THR A 48 -6.92 -13.18 31.85
N PRO A 49 -7.41 -14.45 31.81
CA PRO A 49 -6.55 -15.62 31.92
C PRO A 49 -5.48 -15.67 30.83
N GLN A 50 -4.22 -15.86 31.24
CA GLN A 50 -3.11 -16.13 30.33
C GLN A 50 -3.31 -17.49 29.66
N ILE A 51 -3.12 -17.53 28.34
CA ILE A 51 -3.22 -18.76 27.54
C ILE A 51 -1.92 -19.02 26.80
N ALA A 52 -1.62 -20.29 26.55
CA ALA A 52 -0.49 -20.69 25.73
C ALA A 52 -0.78 -20.45 24.24
N PRO A 53 0.26 -20.25 23.39
CA PRO A 53 0.11 -20.10 21.94
C PRO A 53 -0.63 -21.26 21.27
N SER A 54 -0.47 -22.47 21.81
CA SER A 54 -1.16 -23.69 21.36
C SER A 54 -2.68 -23.66 21.55
N ASN A 55 -3.20 -22.80 22.42
CA ASN A 55 -4.61 -22.79 22.79
C ASN A 55 -5.45 -21.84 21.93
N VAL A 56 -5.29 -21.95 20.60
CA VAL A 56 -5.93 -21.10 19.58
C VAL A 56 -7.45 -20.92 19.76
N PRO A 57 -8.24 -21.96 20.13
CA PRO A 57 -9.67 -21.78 20.37
C PRO A 57 -9.99 -20.76 21.47
N MET A 58 -9.09 -20.60 22.45
CA MET A 58 -9.28 -19.68 23.57
C MET A 58 -8.92 -18.24 23.24
N TYR A 59 -8.29 -17.97 22.07
CA TYR A 59 -7.95 -16.62 21.66
C TYR A 59 -9.22 -15.76 21.55
N ALA A 60 -10.24 -16.28 20.87
CA ALA A 60 -11.52 -15.60 20.73
C ALA A 60 -12.30 -15.56 22.05
N VAL A 61 -12.28 -16.66 22.83
CA VAL A 61 -13.03 -16.76 24.10
C VAL A 61 -12.58 -15.73 25.13
N TYR A 62 -11.27 -15.47 25.20
CA TYR A 62 -10.69 -14.48 26.13
C TYR A 62 -10.40 -13.13 25.48
N GLY A 63 -10.80 -12.92 24.22
CA GLY A 63 -10.67 -11.63 23.52
C GLY A 63 -9.26 -11.31 23.00
N TYR A 64 -8.32 -12.25 23.02
CA TYR A 64 -6.96 -12.06 22.47
C TYR A 64 -6.98 -11.71 20.98
N SER A 65 -7.87 -12.32 20.22
CA SER A 65 -8.03 -12.09 18.78
C SER A 65 -9.09 -11.03 18.45
N ALA A 66 -9.58 -10.26 19.43
CA ALA A 66 -10.63 -9.29 19.22
C ALA A 66 -10.08 -7.99 18.63
N TRP A 67 -10.77 -7.48 17.61
CA TRP A 67 -10.43 -6.25 16.91
C TRP A 67 -11.69 -5.54 16.42
N GLN A 68 -11.56 -4.28 16.05
CA GLN A 68 -12.61 -3.43 15.51
C GLN A 68 -12.05 -2.49 14.45
N LEU A 69 -12.91 -1.94 13.59
CA LEU A 69 -12.52 -0.89 12.67
C LEU A 69 -12.38 0.45 13.42
N GLY A 70 -11.31 1.17 13.13
CA GLY A 70 -10.98 2.50 13.64
C GLY A 70 -10.98 3.55 12.54
N ALA A 71 -10.84 4.81 12.97
CA ALA A 71 -10.60 5.91 12.04
C ALA A 71 -9.23 5.72 11.34
N GLY A 72 -9.13 6.23 10.12
CA GLY A 72 -7.86 6.32 9.42
C GLY A 72 -6.85 7.21 10.12
N THR A 73 -5.57 7.01 9.83
CA THR A 73 -4.47 7.82 10.38
C THR A 73 -3.77 8.61 9.29
N ASN A 74 -3.29 9.80 9.65
CA ASN A 74 -2.45 10.63 8.79
C ASN A 74 -1.47 11.39 9.67
N GLU A 75 -0.20 11.04 9.58
CA GLU A 75 0.88 11.65 10.33
C GLU A 75 1.31 13.00 9.72
N GLY A 76 0.72 13.37 8.57
CA GLY A 76 0.93 14.62 7.89
C GLY A 76 2.30 14.73 7.22
N ARG A 77 2.66 15.95 6.85
CA ARG A 77 3.91 16.26 6.15
C ARG A 77 5.10 16.26 7.10
N LYS A 78 6.17 15.57 6.73
CA LYS A 78 7.42 15.47 7.50
C LYS A 78 8.54 16.24 6.81
N PHE A 79 9.08 17.21 7.54
CA PHE A 79 10.12 18.13 7.05
C PHE A 79 11.49 17.88 7.69
N ASN A 80 11.72 16.70 8.28
CA ASN A 80 12.94 16.40 9.04
C ASN A 80 14.24 16.53 8.22
N LEU A 81 14.15 16.40 6.89
CA LEU A 81 15.28 16.56 5.97
C LEU A 81 15.34 17.96 5.31
N MET A 82 14.41 18.86 5.65
CA MET A 82 14.30 20.18 5.03
C MET A 82 15.06 21.25 5.83
N PRO A 83 15.49 22.36 5.19
CA PRO A 83 16.06 23.49 5.91
C PRO A 83 15.15 24.00 7.03
N VAL A 84 15.76 24.46 8.13
CA VAL A 84 15.03 25.11 9.23
C VAL A 84 14.19 26.26 8.70
N GLY A 85 12.89 26.23 9.03
CA GLY A 85 11.94 27.28 8.63
C GLY A 85 11.20 27.03 7.31
N TYR A 86 11.52 25.95 6.58
CA TYR A 86 10.72 25.51 5.44
C TYR A 86 9.26 25.29 5.84
N LYS A 87 8.32 25.76 5.02
CA LYS A 87 6.87 25.76 5.31
C LYS A 87 6.06 24.75 4.48
N GLY A 88 6.69 24.04 3.56
CA GLY A 88 6.00 23.22 2.57
C GLY A 88 5.70 23.98 1.27
N SER A 89 5.60 23.22 0.20
CA SER A 89 5.07 23.62 -1.11
C SER A 89 3.99 22.61 -1.50
N GLY A 90 2.96 23.02 -2.25
CA GLY A 90 1.95 22.09 -2.79
C GLY A 90 2.58 21.05 -3.72
N ASN A 91 1.92 19.90 -3.88
CA ASN A 91 2.32 18.92 -4.89
C ASN A 91 1.88 19.43 -6.28
N ALA A 92 2.75 19.32 -7.28
CA ALA A 92 2.52 19.84 -8.63
C ALA A 92 2.45 18.75 -9.71
N ALA A 93 3.09 17.60 -9.53
CA ALA A 93 3.04 16.51 -10.50
C ALA A 93 3.32 15.14 -9.84
N ARG A 94 2.67 14.08 -10.33
CA ARG A 94 2.98 12.68 -9.99
C ARG A 94 4.12 12.17 -10.84
N LEU A 95 5.16 11.64 -10.20
CA LEU A 95 6.34 11.07 -10.85
C LEU A 95 6.31 9.53 -10.90
N LEU A 96 5.75 8.88 -9.87
CA LEU A 96 5.76 7.42 -9.76
C LEU A 96 4.72 6.96 -8.73
N SER A 97 3.95 5.91 -9.02
CA SER A 97 3.08 5.23 -8.06
C SER A 97 3.34 3.73 -8.04
N PHE A 98 3.44 3.13 -6.86
CA PHE A 98 3.70 1.69 -6.73
C PHE A 98 3.27 1.16 -5.37
N PHE A 99 3.31 -0.16 -5.19
CA PHE A 99 3.15 -0.79 -3.88
C PHE A 99 4.38 -1.61 -3.49
N SER A 100 4.59 -1.78 -2.20
CA SER A 100 5.50 -2.79 -1.65
C SER A 100 4.78 -3.69 -0.67
N MET A 101 5.17 -4.96 -0.64
CA MET A 101 4.80 -5.93 0.38
C MET A 101 6.05 -6.63 0.88
N SER A 102 6.00 -7.25 2.05
CA SER A 102 7.15 -7.93 2.64
C SER A 102 6.70 -9.00 3.63
N ASP A 103 7.58 -9.96 3.92
CA ASP A 103 7.48 -10.86 5.08
C ASP A 103 6.09 -11.52 5.17
N ILE A 104 5.65 -12.19 4.10
CA ILE A 104 4.44 -13.03 4.14
C ILE A 104 4.74 -14.41 4.73
N HIS A 105 5.99 -14.89 4.57
CA HIS A 105 6.46 -16.20 5.01
C HIS A 105 5.48 -17.30 4.61
N ILE A 106 5.28 -17.55 3.31
CA ILE A 106 4.47 -18.70 2.90
C ILE A 106 5.06 -19.96 3.53
N THR A 107 4.22 -20.69 4.25
CA THR A 107 4.67 -21.74 5.18
C THR A 107 4.06 -23.09 4.85
N ASP A 108 4.89 -24.12 4.64
CA ASP A 108 4.45 -25.50 4.66
C ASP A 108 4.38 -26.03 6.09
N LYS A 109 3.28 -25.72 6.76
CA LYS A 109 2.96 -26.15 8.13
C LYS A 109 3.01 -27.68 8.35
N GLU A 110 2.85 -28.49 7.30
CA GLU A 110 2.90 -29.96 7.36
C GLU A 110 4.31 -30.51 7.08
N SER A 111 5.30 -29.63 6.88
CA SER A 111 6.68 -30.02 6.68
C SER A 111 7.23 -30.67 7.96
N PRO A 112 7.96 -31.80 7.86
CA PRO A 112 8.61 -32.46 8.98
C PRO A 112 9.78 -31.67 9.58
N ALA A 113 10.14 -30.53 8.98
CA ALA A 113 11.24 -29.66 9.40
C ALA A 113 10.82 -28.20 9.70
N GLU A 114 9.52 -27.89 9.79
CA GLU A 114 8.99 -26.53 10.08
C GLU A 114 9.16 -26.10 11.55
N VAL A 115 9.62 -26.99 12.42
CA VAL A 115 9.90 -26.74 13.85
C VAL A 115 8.77 -26.13 14.72
N PRO A 116 7.48 -26.43 14.48
CA PRO A 116 6.38 -25.72 15.12
C PRO A 116 6.29 -25.96 16.64
N TYR A 117 6.85 -27.05 17.15
CA TYR A 117 6.78 -27.38 18.58
C TYR A 117 7.37 -26.28 19.47
N LEU A 118 8.43 -25.57 19.03
CA LEU A 118 9.09 -24.58 19.89
C LEU A 118 8.16 -23.43 20.26
N GLY A 119 7.51 -22.81 19.28
CA GLY A 119 6.53 -21.77 19.54
C GLY A 119 5.20 -22.30 20.06
N TRP A 120 4.75 -23.46 19.59
CA TRP A 120 3.48 -24.05 20.05
C TRP A 120 3.49 -24.41 21.53
N SER A 121 4.62 -24.89 22.05
CA SER A 121 4.79 -25.26 23.48
C SER A 121 5.26 -24.12 24.37
N ALA A 122 5.50 -22.92 23.80
CA ALA A 122 5.95 -21.78 24.57
C ALA A 122 4.90 -21.37 25.63
N GLY A 123 5.38 -20.74 26.71
CA GLY A 123 4.51 -20.12 27.69
C GLY A 123 3.95 -18.79 27.21
N PHE A 124 2.96 -18.27 27.91
CA PHE A 124 2.59 -16.86 27.79
C PHE A 124 3.78 -16.00 28.24
N THR A 125 4.25 -15.09 27.38
CA THR A 125 5.39 -14.22 27.67
C THR A 125 4.98 -12.76 27.54
N ASN A 126 5.36 -11.93 28.52
CA ASN A 126 5.25 -10.48 28.44
C ASN A 126 6.65 -9.92 28.14
N ALA A 127 6.81 -9.26 26.99
CA ALA A 127 7.96 -8.49 26.48
C ALA A 127 8.96 -9.18 25.53
N GLY A 128 9.07 -8.62 24.31
CA GLY A 128 10.33 -8.34 23.59
C GLY A 128 10.37 -8.78 22.13
N LEU A 129 10.41 -7.80 21.21
CA LEU A 129 10.74 -7.97 19.78
C LEU A 129 11.98 -8.87 19.63
N GLY A 130 11.78 -10.07 19.07
CA GLY A 130 12.84 -11.06 18.90
C GLY A 130 12.60 -12.40 19.60
N ASN A 131 11.36 -12.72 19.99
CA ASN A 131 11.04 -14.06 20.47
C ASN A 131 10.97 -15.05 19.31
N LEU A 132 12.08 -15.72 18.98
CA LEU A 132 12.18 -16.73 17.91
C LEU A 132 11.13 -17.87 18.00
N ASN A 133 10.41 -17.97 19.12
CA ASN A 133 9.23 -18.81 19.25
C ASN A 133 8.08 -18.38 18.30
N ILE A 134 7.76 -17.08 18.15
CA ILE A 134 6.69 -16.63 17.25
C ILE A 134 7.03 -16.89 15.78
N CYS A 135 8.32 -16.81 15.44
CA CYS A 135 8.84 -17.14 14.12
C CYS A 135 8.69 -18.64 13.82
N SER A 136 8.91 -19.51 14.83
CA SER A 136 8.74 -20.97 14.67
C SER A 136 7.29 -21.44 14.64
N TYR A 137 6.38 -20.73 15.30
CA TYR A 137 4.95 -21.03 15.28
C TYR A 137 4.16 -19.80 15.68
N SER A 138 3.18 -19.47 14.85
CA SER A 138 2.00 -18.73 15.28
C SER A 138 0.81 -19.24 14.45
N PRO A 139 -0.43 -19.11 14.95
CA PRO A 139 -1.60 -19.57 14.21
C PRO A 139 -1.81 -18.85 12.86
N VAL A 140 -1.04 -17.81 12.54
CA VAL A 140 -1.11 -17.14 11.23
C VAL A 140 -0.50 -17.97 10.10
N MET A 141 0.44 -18.88 10.42
CA MET A 141 1.17 -19.69 9.42
C MET A 141 0.23 -20.55 8.55
N PHE A 142 -0.95 -20.86 9.08
CA PHE A 142 -1.94 -21.72 8.42
C PHE A 142 -2.57 -21.06 7.20
N ASP A 143 -2.75 -19.74 7.22
CA ASP A 143 -3.55 -19.01 6.23
C ASP A 143 -2.69 -18.07 5.36
N THR A 144 -1.36 -18.23 5.35
CA THR A 144 -0.43 -17.32 4.64
C THR A 144 -0.76 -17.19 3.15
N THR A 145 -1.13 -18.28 2.47
CA THR A 145 -1.58 -18.25 1.07
C THR A 145 -2.90 -17.49 0.88
N TYR A 146 -3.86 -17.66 1.79
CA TYR A 146 -5.14 -16.94 1.76
C TYR A 146 -4.98 -15.45 2.06
N HIS A 147 -4.07 -15.10 2.97
CA HIS A 147 -3.80 -13.72 3.32
C HIS A 147 -3.05 -12.99 2.20
N LEU A 148 -2.13 -13.66 1.52
CA LEU A 148 -1.51 -13.15 0.30
C LEU A 148 -2.55 -12.91 -0.80
N ASP A 149 -3.48 -13.85 -1.02
CA ASP A 149 -4.58 -13.67 -1.99
C ASP A 149 -5.48 -12.47 -1.64
N ALA A 150 -5.76 -12.25 -0.35
CA ALA A 150 -6.49 -11.07 0.12
C ALA A 150 -5.72 -9.76 -0.14
N ALA A 151 -4.40 -9.75 0.09
CA ALA A 151 -3.54 -8.61 -0.25
C ALA A 151 -3.56 -8.33 -1.76
N VAL A 152 -3.40 -9.37 -2.59
CA VAL A 152 -3.45 -9.26 -4.06
C VAL A 152 -4.79 -8.71 -4.56
N ARG A 153 -5.93 -9.20 -4.03
CA ARG A 153 -7.25 -8.65 -4.37
C ARG A 153 -7.37 -7.18 -4.00
N THR A 154 -6.83 -6.80 -2.85
CA THR A 154 -6.83 -5.41 -2.36
C THR A 154 -5.97 -4.53 -3.26
N ILE A 155 -4.78 -4.99 -3.64
CA ILE A 155 -3.90 -4.30 -4.59
C ILE A 155 -4.58 -4.11 -5.94
N ASN A 156 -5.22 -5.13 -6.49
CA ASN A 156 -5.93 -5.02 -7.78
C ASN A 156 -7.07 -4.00 -7.70
N ALA A 157 -7.80 -3.98 -6.59
CA ALA A 157 -8.88 -3.02 -6.38
C ALA A 157 -8.37 -1.58 -6.22
N LEU A 158 -7.21 -1.38 -5.59
CA LEU A 158 -6.55 -0.08 -5.52
C LEU A 158 -6.01 0.33 -6.90
N HIS A 159 -5.39 -0.58 -7.64
CA HIS A 159 -4.89 -0.32 -9.00
C HIS A 159 -6.01 0.12 -9.95
N ALA A 160 -7.22 -0.43 -9.79
CA ALA A 160 -8.39 -0.03 -10.56
C ALA A 160 -8.89 1.39 -10.22
N GLN A 161 -8.56 1.94 -9.05
CA GLN A 161 -8.89 3.31 -8.64
C GLN A 161 -7.77 4.28 -9.01
N THR A 162 -6.53 3.92 -8.70
CA THR A 162 -5.33 4.71 -9.00
C THR A 162 -4.25 3.75 -9.48
N PRO A 163 -3.95 3.73 -10.79
CA PRO A 163 -3.02 2.76 -11.35
C PRO A 163 -1.61 2.85 -10.77
N PHE A 164 -1.12 1.73 -10.24
CA PHE A 164 0.29 1.51 -9.93
C PHE A 164 1.13 1.28 -11.20
N ASP A 165 2.30 1.91 -11.26
CA ASP A 165 3.32 1.71 -12.30
C ASP A 165 4.04 0.37 -12.14
N PHE A 166 4.22 -0.11 -10.90
CA PHE A 166 4.76 -1.43 -10.59
C PHE A 166 4.43 -1.88 -9.14
N GLY A 167 4.80 -3.11 -8.79
CA GLY A 167 4.82 -3.62 -7.41
C GLY A 167 6.16 -4.26 -7.06
N ILE A 168 6.49 -4.36 -5.77
CA ILE A 168 7.71 -5.04 -5.32
C ILE A 168 7.51 -5.84 -4.02
N SER A 169 7.98 -7.09 -3.97
CA SER A 169 8.18 -7.79 -2.71
C SER A 169 9.57 -7.45 -2.15
N LEU A 170 9.65 -7.17 -0.85
CA LEU A 170 10.91 -6.89 -0.17
C LEU A 170 11.54 -8.14 0.46
N GLY A 171 11.03 -9.33 0.11
CA GLY A 171 11.58 -10.61 0.50
C GLY A 171 10.84 -11.27 1.67
N ASP A 172 11.34 -12.45 2.04
CA ASP A 172 10.70 -13.40 2.94
C ASP A 172 9.32 -13.84 2.40
N ASP A 173 9.32 -14.15 1.10
CA ASP A 173 8.21 -14.72 0.36
C ASP A 173 7.93 -16.17 0.82
N ALA A 174 9.00 -16.95 1.02
CA ALA A 174 8.95 -18.30 1.59
C ALA A 174 9.50 -18.32 3.02
N ASN A 175 9.03 -19.25 3.86
CA ASN A 175 9.46 -19.31 5.26
C ASN A 175 10.72 -20.13 5.50
N ALA A 176 10.87 -21.25 4.80
CA ALA A 176 11.90 -22.26 5.05
C ALA A 176 12.70 -22.60 3.79
N SER A 177 12.75 -21.69 2.82
CA SER A 177 13.40 -21.85 1.50
C SER A 177 12.92 -23.08 0.71
N GLN A 178 11.71 -23.58 0.98
CA GLN A 178 11.18 -24.76 0.26
C GLN A 178 10.61 -24.38 -1.10
N TYR A 179 10.75 -25.30 -2.07
CA TYR A 179 10.18 -25.14 -3.40
C TYR A 179 8.66 -24.95 -3.40
N ASN A 180 7.91 -25.76 -2.64
CA ASN A 180 6.45 -25.65 -2.57
C ASN A 180 5.99 -24.32 -1.96
N GLU A 181 6.69 -23.81 -0.94
CA GLU A 181 6.40 -22.52 -0.32
C GLU A 181 6.53 -21.38 -1.33
N LEU A 182 7.69 -21.28 -2.00
CA LEU A 182 7.91 -20.27 -3.03
C LEU A 182 6.94 -20.46 -4.21
N ARG A 183 6.64 -21.70 -4.60
CA ARG A 183 5.68 -21.93 -5.67
C ARG A 183 4.29 -21.46 -5.30
N TRP A 184 3.82 -21.70 -4.08
CA TRP A 184 2.53 -21.15 -3.64
C TRP A 184 2.52 -19.63 -3.65
N PHE A 185 3.62 -18.97 -3.26
CA PHE A 185 3.73 -17.51 -3.38
C PHE A 185 3.55 -17.04 -4.83
N ILE A 186 4.38 -17.54 -5.74
CA ILE A 186 4.35 -17.13 -7.16
C ILE A 186 3.01 -17.52 -7.79
N ASP A 187 2.45 -18.68 -7.46
CA ASP A 187 1.17 -19.17 -7.99
C ASP A 187 0.00 -18.30 -7.51
N VAL A 188 0.03 -17.77 -6.28
CA VAL A 188 -0.97 -16.79 -5.82
C VAL A 188 -0.86 -15.50 -6.63
N MET A 189 0.36 -14.98 -6.80
CA MET A 189 0.64 -13.79 -7.62
C MET A 189 0.23 -14.00 -9.08
N ASP A 190 0.37 -15.23 -9.59
CA ASP A 190 0.01 -15.61 -10.96
C ASP A 190 -1.45 -15.98 -11.17
N GLY A 191 -2.27 -16.00 -10.11
CA GLY A 191 -3.68 -16.37 -10.19
C GLY A 191 -3.86 -17.83 -10.62
N GLN A 192 -3.01 -18.73 -10.11
CA GLN A 192 -3.11 -20.16 -10.32
C GLN A 192 -3.98 -20.83 -9.25
N TYR A 193 -4.26 -22.11 -9.46
CA TYR A 193 -4.97 -22.94 -8.49
C TYR A 193 -4.02 -23.36 -7.38
N ILE A 194 -4.34 -23.00 -6.14
CA ILE A 194 -3.49 -23.24 -4.96
C ILE A 194 -4.00 -24.47 -4.23
N THR A 195 -3.11 -25.39 -3.90
CA THR A 195 -3.35 -26.49 -2.96
C THR A 195 -2.47 -26.25 -1.74
N PRO A 196 -2.96 -25.53 -0.71
CA PRO A 196 -2.15 -25.09 0.42
C PRO A 196 -1.93 -26.22 1.44
N SER A 197 -1.67 -27.44 0.97
CA SER A 197 -1.45 -28.64 1.76
C SER A 197 -0.41 -29.52 1.07
N SER A 198 0.44 -30.19 1.85
CA SER A 198 1.57 -30.98 1.34
C SER A 198 1.54 -32.43 1.86
N GLY A 199 2.37 -33.30 1.29
CA GLY A 199 2.50 -34.69 1.72
C GLY A 199 1.22 -35.51 1.56
N ALA A 200 0.53 -35.79 2.67
CA ALA A 200 -0.66 -36.64 2.66
C ALA A 200 -1.94 -35.89 2.28
N HIS A 201 -1.89 -34.56 2.18
CA HIS A 201 -3.04 -33.69 1.93
C HIS A 201 -4.18 -33.90 2.93
N LEU A 202 -3.81 -34.10 4.20
CA LEU A 202 -4.79 -34.33 5.26
C LEU A 202 -5.61 -33.07 5.48
N GLY A 203 -6.93 -33.23 5.51
CA GLY A 203 -7.84 -32.11 5.71
C GLY A 203 -8.10 -31.23 4.47
N ALA A 204 -7.47 -31.48 3.32
CA ALA A 204 -7.67 -30.67 2.10
C ALA A 204 -9.12 -30.59 1.60
N GLY A 205 -10.01 -31.48 2.04
CA GLY A 205 -11.45 -31.43 1.75
C GLY A 205 -12.34 -31.03 2.94
N THR A 206 -11.77 -30.77 4.11
CA THR A 206 -12.54 -30.62 5.37
C THR A 206 -12.06 -29.51 6.31
N ILE A 207 -10.85 -28.99 6.14
CA ILE A 207 -10.23 -27.99 7.01
C ILE A 207 -9.96 -26.72 6.20
N ASP A 208 -10.53 -25.60 6.64
CA ASP A 208 -10.58 -24.34 5.89
C ASP A 208 -9.23 -23.90 5.31
N TYR A 209 -8.18 -23.87 6.14
CA TYR A 209 -6.85 -23.42 5.73
C TYR A 209 -6.10 -24.43 4.83
N GLN A 210 -6.60 -25.66 4.71
CA GLN A 210 -6.06 -26.70 3.83
C GLN A 210 -6.79 -26.76 2.48
N MET A 211 -7.98 -26.15 2.39
CA MET A 211 -8.81 -26.29 1.21
C MET A 211 -8.13 -25.64 -0.01
N PRO A 212 -8.10 -26.32 -1.17
CA PRO A 212 -7.64 -25.71 -2.40
C PRO A 212 -8.55 -24.57 -2.84
N PHE A 213 -7.96 -23.52 -3.42
CA PHE A 213 -8.70 -22.35 -3.92
C PHE A 213 -8.08 -21.80 -5.20
N GLN A 214 -8.88 -21.05 -5.94
CA GLN A 214 -8.42 -20.30 -7.11
C GLN A 214 -7.97 -18.91 -6.65
N ALA A 215 -6.67 -18.62 -6.77
CA ALA A 215 -6.14 -17.30 -6.46
C ALA A 215 -6.64 -16.26 -7.49
N ALA A 216 -6.76 -15.01 -7.06
CA ALA A 216 -7.12 -13.89 -7.91
C ALA A 216 -6.04 -13.61 -8.96
N GLY A 217 -4.77 -13.67 -8.54
CA GLY A 217 -3.64 -13.20 -9.33
C GLY A 217 -3.53 -11.68 -9.33
N LEU A 218 -2.31 -11.17 -9.28
CA LEU A 218 -2.05 -9.76 -9.45
C LEU A 218 -2.48 -9.33 -10.87
N ASP A 219 -3.07 -8.14 -10.98
CA ASP A 219 -3.47 -7.59 -12.27
C ASP A 219 -2.26 -7.61 -13.23
N ARG A 220 -2.50 -8.10 -14.45
CA ARG A 220 -1.46 -8.32 -15.45
C ARG A 220 -0.89 -7.01 -16.01
N SER A 221 -1.59 -5.89 -15.82
CA SER A 221 -1.06 -4.57 -16.13
C SER A 221 0.07 -4.15 -15.18
N ILE A 222 0.15 -4.72 -13.98
CA ILE A 222 1.13 -4.33 -12.97
C ILE A 222 2.40 -5.18 -13.14
N PRO A 223 3.52 -4.62 -13.64
CA PRO A 223 4.79 -5.31 -13.55
C PRO A 223 5.19 -5.41 -12.08
N TRP A 224 5.71 -6.56 -11.64
CA TRP A 224 6.19 -6.70 -10.27
C TRP A 224 7.59 -7.30 -10.16
N TYR A 225 8.28 -6.94 -9.09
CA TYR A 225 9.69 -7.21 -8.84
C TYR A 225 9.90 -7.85 -7.47
N ASP A 226 11.06 -8.48 -7.27
CA ASP A 226 11.39 -9.15 -6.02
C ASP A 226 12.77 -8.76 -5.47
N ALA A 227 12.87 -8.60 -4.16
CA ALA A 227 14.12 -8.54 -3.41
C ALA A 227 14.19 -9.77 -2.50
N ILE A 228 15.36 -10.39 -2.40
CA ILE A 228 15.50 -11.63 -1.62
C ILE A 228 15.65 -11.34 -0.12
N GLY A 229 14.89 -12.06 0.71
CA GLY A 229 14.99 -12.05 2.17
C GLY A 229 15.84 -13.18 2.74
N ASN A 230 16.02 -13.21 4.06
CA ASN A 230 16.80 -14.27 4.71
C ASN A 230 16.03 -15.60 4.75
N HIS A 231 14.71 -15.62 4.91
CA HIS A 231 13.89 -16.86 4.90
C HIS A 231 13.80 -17.50 3.51
N ASP A 232 13.95 -16.72 2.45
CA ASP A 232 13.93 -17.21 1.05
C ASP A 232 15.10 -18.15 0.73
N GLN A 233 16.20 -17.99 1.45
CA GLN A 233 17.43 -18.74 1.22
C GLN A 233 17.97 -19.48 2.43
N MET A 234 17.38 -19.27 3.61
CA MET A 234 17.76 -19.94 4.85
C MET A 234 16.58 -20.66 5.47
N TRP A 235 16.86 -21.83 6.04
CA TRP A 235 15.87 -22.59 6.80
C TRP A 235 15.44 -21.79 8.03
N MET A 236 14.17 -21.38 8.06
CA MET A 236 13.57 -20.52 9.08
C MET A 236 14.30 -19.17 9.23
N GLY A 237 14.90 -18.66 8.16
CA GLY A 237 15.60 -17.37 8.15
C GLY A 237 16.92 -17.30 8.92
N ILE A 238 17.32 -18.36 9.62
CA ILE A 238 18.43 -18.32 10.60
C ILE A 238 19.39 -19.51 10.53
N GLY A 239 19.09 -20.51 9.69
CA GLY A 239 19.88 -21.73 9.57
C GLY A 239 20.16 -22.10 8.12
N CYS A 240 21.35 -22.65 7.84
CA CYS A 240 21.64 -23.14 6.48
C CYS A 240 20.99 -24.52 6.27
N PRO A 241 20.16 -24.70 5.23
CA PRO A 241 19.55 -26.00 4.94
C PRO A 241 20.57 -27.05 4.50
N THR A 242 21.83 -26.68 4.20
CA THR A 242 22.88 -27.58 3.68
C THR A 242 23.32 -28.71 4.60
N ALA A 243 22.83 -28.78 5.84
CA ALA A 243 22.98 -29.98 6.65
C ALA A 243 22.18 -31.12 5.98
N PRO A 244 22.81 -32.23 5.52
CA PRO A 244 22.10 -33.31 4.82
C PRO A 244 20.89 -33.84 5.60
N LYS A 245 20.93 -33.71 6.93
CA LYS A 245 19.84 -34.04 7.84
C LYS A 245 18.57 -33.23 7.59
N ILE A 246 18.67 -31.91 7.40
CA ILE A 246 17.51 -31.03 7.18
C ILE A 246 16.93 -31.30 5.79
N GLN A 247 17.78 -31.33 4.74
CA GLN A 247 17.33 -31.64 3.38
C GLN A 247 16.63 -32.99 3.27
N GLN A 248 17.18 -34.02 3.94
CA GLN A 248 16.56 -35.35 3.98
C GLN A 248 15.25 -35.37 4.77
N ALA A 249 15.16 -34.61 5.86
CA ALA A 249 13.92 -34.49 6.62
C ALA A 249 12.83 -33.85 5.78
N LEU A 250 13.12 -32.68 5.18
CA LEU A 250 12.18 -31.91 4.35
C LEU A 250 11.41 -32.78 3.35
N VAL A 251 12.11 -33.55 2.52
CA VAL A 251 11.48 -34.38 1.49
C VAL A 251 11.03 -35.77 1.97
N GLY A 252 11.54 -36.21 3.11
CA GLY A 252 11.38 -37.57 3.61
C GLY A 252 10.16 -37.77 4.51
N SER A 253 10.05 -38.98 5.05
CA SER A 253 8.98 -39.33 5.98
C SER A 253 9.34 -39.10 7.45
N ASN A 254 10.61 -38.86 7.78
CA ASN A 254 11.04 -38.76 9.17
C ASN A 254 10.86 -37.33 9.68
N ILE A 255 10.21 -37.18 10.83
CA ILE A 255 10.19 -35.89 11.54
C ILE A 255 11.62 -35.52 11.94
N LEU A 256 12.01 -34.27 11.69
CA LEU A 256 13.32 -33.76 12.08
C LEU A 256 13.46 -33.89 13.61
N ASN A 257 14.60 -34.43 14.04
CA ASN A 257 15.01 -34.32 15.44
C ASN A 257 16.24 -33.43 15.58
N ILE A 258 16.33 -32.75 16.70
CA ILE A 258 17.40 -31.81 17.03
C ILE A 258 17.93 -32.10 18.44
N SER A 259 18.99 -31.39 18.85
CA SER A 259 19.54 -31.46 20.20
C SER A 259 18.51 -31.09 21.28
N THR A 260 18.62 -31.68 22.47
CA THR A 260 17.84 -31.30 23.66
C THR A 260 18.47 -30.15 24.46
N ASN A 261 19.71 -29.76 24.15
CA ASN A 261 20.49 -28.79 24.93
C ASN A 261 20.37 -27.36 24.41
N GLY A 262 19.19 -26.76 24.58
CA GLY A 262 18.92 -25.35 24.24
C GLY A 262 18.18 -25.15 22.91
N PRO A 263 17.68 -23.93 22.62
CA PRO A 263 16.85 -23.66 21.43
C PRO A 263 17.59 -23.99 20.13
N LEU A 264 16.86 -24.07 19.00
CA LEU A 264 17.33 -24.29 17.61
C LEU A 264 18.60 -23.49 17.20
N LEU A 265 18.92 -22.48 17.99
CA LEU A 265 19.75 -21.33 17.72
C LEU A 265 21.16 -21.43 18.31
N THR A 266 21.44 -22.52 19.02
CA THR A 266 22.82 -22.81 19.46
C THR A 266 23.60 -23.37 18.27
N PRO A 267 24.84 -22.92 18.02
CA PRO A 267 25.71 -23.52 17.02
C PRO A 267 25.73 -25.06 17.14
N GLY A 268 25.30 -25.75 16.07
CA GLY A 268 25.19 -27.22 16.02
C GLY A 268 23.91 -27.83 16.58
N GLY A 269 22.94 -27.03 17.06
CA GLY A 269 21.66 -27.51 17.61
C GLY A 269 20.82 -28.30 16.61
N SER A 270 20.70 -27.79 15.38
CA SER A 270 19.99 -28.45 14.27
C SER A 270 20.66 -29.74 13.77
N ALA A 271 21.97 -29.89 13.98
CA ALA A 271 22.72 -31.11 13.66
C ALA A 271 22.60 -32.19 14.76
N GLY A 272 22.34 -31.79 16.01
CA GLY A 272 22.22 -32.68 17.16
C GLY A 272 20.97 -33.56 17.13
N THR A 273 20.83 -34.49 18.08
CA THR A 273 19.70 -35.44 18.18
C THR A 273 19.15 -35.47 19.61
N GLY A 274 17.88 -35.83 19.77
CA GLY A 274 17.29 -36.08 21.09
C GLY A 274 15.84 -35.61 21.27
N MET A 275 15.35 -34.72 20.41
CA MET A 275 13.97 -34.26 20.43
C MET A 275 13.40 -34.07 19.02
N TYR A 276 12.24 -34.65 18.73
CA TYR A 276 11.47 -34.37 17.51
C TYR A 276 10.81 -33.00 17.57
N VAL A 277 10.88 -32.27 16.46
CA VAL A 277 10.39 -30.89 16.35
C VAL A 277 8.89 -30.78 16.05
N GLY A 278 8.25 -31.93 15.78
CA GLY A 278 6.84 -32.01 15.45
C GLY A 278 6.48 -31.51 14.05
N THR A 279 5.19 -31.59 13.77
CA THR A 279 4.56 -31.10 12.53
C THR A 279 3.09 -30.80 12.83
N VAL A 280 2.42 -30.01 12.00
CA VAL A 280 1.00 -29.72 12.15
C VAL A 280 0.16 -30.90 11.64
N ASP A 281 -0.82 -31.32 12.44
CA ASP A 281 -1.85 -32.26 12.02
C ASP A 281 -2.84 -31.57 11.06
N GLY A 282 -2.73 -31.88 9.77
CA GLY A 282 -3.60 -31.31 8.74
C GLY A 282 -5.09 -31.62 8.91
N THR A 283 -5.47 -32.59 9.75
CA THR A 283 -6.89 -32.86 10.09
C THR A 283 -7.42 -31.98 11.22
N SER A 284 -6.57 -31.19 11.86
CA SER A 284 -6.94 -30.38 13.02
C SER A 284 -7.46 -29.00 12.59
N PRO A 285 -8.66 -28.58 13.01
CA PRO A 285 -9.20 -27.26 12.66
C PRO A 285 -8.43 -26.08 13.25
N TYR A 286 -7.55 -26.34 14.23
CA TYR A 286 -6.70 -25.33 14.88
C TYR A 286 -5.20 -25.69 14.77
N GLY A 287 -4.84 -26.60 13.86
CA GLY A 287 -3.45 -26.95 13.58
C GLY A 287 -2.68 -27.50 14.79
N ALA A 288 -3.24 -28.50 15.49
CA ALA A 288 -2.56 -29.17 16.58
C ALA A 288 -1.18 -29.70 16.14
N VAL A 289 -0.14 -29.47 16.95
CA VAL A 289 1.20 -30.00 16.66
C VAL A 289 1.33 -31.41 17.22
N ILE A 290 1.69 -32.36 16.36
CA ILE A 290 1.84 -33.78 16.65
C ILE A 290 3.29 -34.24 16.45
N ASN A 291 3.61 -35.47 16.86
CA ASN A 291 4.88 -36.13 16.58
C ASN A 291 6.14 -35.39 17.10
N TRP A 292 6.00 -34.66 18.20
CA TRP A 292 7.08 -33.94 18.88
C TRP A 292 7.49 -34.62 20.19
N GLY A 293 8.64 -34.24 20.73
CA GLY A 293 9.10 -34.65 22.07
C GLY A 293 10.37 -35.50 22.05
N LEU A 294 10.79 -35.97 23.22
CA LEU A 294 12.04 -36.72 23.36
C LEU A 294 12.02 -37.98 22.49
N THR A 295 13.13 -38.27 21.81
CA THR A 295 13.20 -39.39 20.85
C THR A 295 12.96 -40.75 21.49
N ASN A 296 13.23 -40.91 22.79
CA ASN A 296 12.97 -42.14 23.54
C ASN A 296 11.47 -42.41 23.82
N LEU A 297 10.59 -41.46 23.51
CA LEU A 297 9.13 -41.63 23.61
C LEU A 297 8.52 -42.30 22.37
N TYR A 298 9.30 -42.51 21.31
CA TYR A 298 8.84 -43.07 20.05
C TYR A 298 9.63 -44.33 19.68
N ASP A 299 8.92 -45.45 19.56
CA ASP A 299 9.42 -46.70 18.98
C ASP A 299 8.29 -47.38 18.19
N PRO A 300 8.27 -47.29 16.84
CA PRO A 300 9.28 -46.69 15.97
C PRO A 300 9.26 -45.14 15.95
N PRO A 301 10.27 -44.48 15.34
CA PRO A 301 10.26 -43.04 15.05
C PRO A 301 8.95 -42.58 14.40
N PRO A 302 8.42 -41.37 14.75
CA PRO A 302 7.22 -40.85 14.14
C PRO A 302 7.49 -40.44 12.70
N THR A 303 6.46 -40.57 11.85
CA THR A 303 6.57 -40.32 10.42
C THR A 303 5.41 -39.49 9.87
N VAL A 304 5.67 -38.87 8.71
CA VAL A 304 4.70 -38.22 7.82
C VAL A 304 4.82 -38.80 6.41
N ALA A 305 3.87 -38.47 5.54
CA ALA A 305 4.03 -38.72 4.12
C ALA A 305 5.21 -37.90 3.58
N ALA A 306 6.09 -38.57 2.84
CA ALA A 306 7.17 -37.94 2.10
C ALA A 306 6.59 -37.07 0.97
N ASP A 307 7.26 -35.97 0.66
CA ASP A 307 6.87 -35.05 -0.40
C ASP A 307 8.12 -34.46 -1.05
N THR A 308 8.34 -34.76 -2.32
CA THR A 308 9.52 -34.24 -3.04
C THR A 308 9.43 -32.74 -3.30
N ASN A 309 8.26 -32.12 -3.22
CA ASN A 309 8.08 -30.68 -3.43
C ASN A 309 8.56 -29.84 -2.24
N ARG A 310 8.84 -30.45 -1.08
CA ARG A 310 9.41 -29.78 0.10
C ARG A 310 10.92 -29.53 0.01
N HIS A 311 11.55 -29.85 -1.12
CA HIS A 311 13.00 -29.70 -1.22
C HIS A 311 13.42 -28.24 -1.07
N SER A 312 14.53 -28.02 -0.36
CA SER A 312 15.14 -26.71 -0.23
C SER A 312 15.65 -26.22 -1.58
N LEU A 313 15.31 -24.99 -1.94
CA LEU A 313 15.87 -24.30 -3.10
C LEU A 313 17.33 -23.93 -2.86
N THR A 314 17.71 -23.66 -1.63
CA THR A 314 19.10 -23.44 -1.24
C THR A 314 19.84 -24.77 -1.10
N LEU A 315 20.82 -25.02 -1.99
CA LEU A 315 21.63 -26.25 -2.00
C LEU A 315 23.04 -26.06 -1.41
N ASP A 316 23.55 -24.82 -1.42
CA ASP A 316 24.84 -24.41 -0.85
C ASP A 316 24.60 -23.30 0.20
N ILE A 317 25.59 -23.04 1.06
CA ILE A 317 25.56 -22.19 2.28
C ILE A 317 24.49 -21.09 2.30
N SER A 318 24.46 -20.26 1.26
CA SER A 318 23.50 -19.20 1.00
C SER A 318 23.61 -18.88 -0.49
N SER A 319 22.61 -19.26 -1.27
CA SER A 319 22.61 -19.07 -2.73
C SER A 319 21.20 -18.74 -3.20
N PRO A 320 20.99 -17.60 -3.87
CA PRO A 320 19.68 -17.22 -4.38
C PRO A 320 19.35 -17.92 -5.70
N THR A 321 20.25 -18.74 -6.26
CA THR A 321 20.17 -19.18 -7.67
C THR A 321 18.88 -19.94 -8.01
N ASN A 322 18.53 -20.95 -7.21
CA ASN A 322 17.33 -21.74 -7.49
C ASN A 322 16.05 -20.97 -7.15
N TYR A 323 16.08 -20.16 -6.09
CA TYR A 323 15.01 -19.23 -5.76
C TYR A 323 14.71 -18.32 -6.95
N ILE A 324 15.73 -17.63 -7.47
CA ILE A 324 15.65 -16.78 -8.68
C ILE A 324 15.09 -17.56 -9.88
N ASN A 325 15.54 -18.79 -10.10
CA ASN A 325 15.12 -19.58 -11.26
C ASN A 325 13.60 -19.83 -11.28
N GLU A 326 12.95 -19.93 -10.12
CA GLU A 326 11.50 -20.15 -10.04
C GLU A 326 10.71 -18.95 -10.57
N PHE A 327 11.22 -17.72 -10.45
CA PHE A 327 10.58 -16.50 -10.99
C PHE A 327 10.58 -16.46 -12.53
N PHE A 328 11.34 -17.33 -13.21
CA PHE A 328 11.23 -17.48 -14.66
C PHE A 328 10.09 -18.41 -15.07
N ASN A 329 9.60 -19.26 -14.17
CA ASN A 329 8.41 -20.09 -14.36
C ASN A 329 7.19 -19.35 -13.81
N THR A 330 6.75 -18.34 -14.57
CA THR A 330 5.66 -17.45 -14.20
C THR A 330 4.84 -17.07 -15.43
N VAL A 331 3.59 -16.69 -15.21
CA VAL A 331 2.69 -16.10 -16.22
C VAL A 331 2.50 -14.59 -16.05
N SER A 332 3.02 -13.98 -14.98
CA SER A 332 3.05 -12.52 -14.79
C SER A 332 4.29 -11.90 -15.43
N SER A 333 4.37 -10.57 -15.36
CA SER A 333 5.42 -9.79 -16.00
C SER A 333 6.15 -8.89 -15.00
N PRO A 334 7.42 -8.52 -15.28
CA PRO A 334 8.29 -9.15 -16.27
C PRO A 334 8.66 -10.58 -15.86
N ARG A 335 8.87 -11.50 -16.82
CA ARG A 335 9.38 -12.83 -16.48
C ARG A 335 10.74 -12.73 -15.80
N GLY A 336 10.89 -13.36 -14.64
CA GLY A 336 12.06 -13.25 -13.78
C GLY A 336 11.97 -12.12 -12.75
N HIS A 337 10.93 -11.27 -12.78
CA HIS A 337 10.60 -10.27 -11.76
C HIS A 337 11.79 -9.42 -11.31
N GLY A 338 12.60 -8.99 -12.28
CA GLY A 338 13.82 -8.20 -12.06
C GLY A 338 15.11 -9.01 -12.15
N PHE A 339 15.12 -10.28 -11.78
CA PHE A 339 16.31 -11.13 -11.86
C PHE A 339 16.77 -11.41 -13.30
N ASN A 340 15.91 -11.22 -14.29
CA ASN A 340 16.31 -11.23 -15.70
C ASN A 340 17.28 -10.08 -16.06
N LEU A 341 17.34 -9.02 -15.24
CA LEU A 341 18.21 -7.85 -15.41
C LEU A 341 19.59 -8.05 -14.77
N ALA A 342 19.73 -9.06 -13.90
CA ALA A 342 20.98 -9.48 -13.23
C ALA A 342 22.00 -10.14 -14.18
N THR A 343 22.08 -9.71 -15.44
CA THR A 343 22.82 -10.39 -16.52
C THR A 343 24.35 -10.42 -16.36
N THR A 344 24.89 -9.57 -15.48
CA THR A 344 26.34 -9.48 -15.20
C THR A 344 26.69 -9.86 -13.76
N THR A 345 25.69 -10.15 -12.93
CA THR A 345 25.88 -10.50 -11.51
C THR A 345 25.79 -12.01 -11.33
N THR A 346 26.67 -12.57 -10.49
CA THR A 346 26.75 -14.01 -10.22
C THR A 346 27.15 -14.23 -8.77
N GLY A 347 26.98 -15.45 -8.24
CA GLY A 347 27.35 -15.76 -6.86
C GLY A 347 26.60 -14.87 -5.86
N SER A 348 27.32 -14.19 -4.96
CA SER A 348 26.73 -13.29 -3.95
C SER A 348 26.04 -12.04 -4.50
N LEU A 349 26.23 -11.72 -5.79
CA LEU A 349 25.57 -10.60 -6.46
C LEU A 349 24.33 -11.03 -7.25
N ALA A 350 24.03 -12.34 -7.34
CA ALA A 350 23.03 -12.85 -8.30
C ALA A 350 21.62 -12.27 -8.10
N ALA A 351 21.26 -11.84 -6.90
CA ALA A 351 19.98 -11.18 -6.60
C ALA A 351 20.08 -9.64 -6.58
N CYS A 352 21.25 -9.04 -6.88
CA CYS A 352 21.40 -7.59 -7.04
C CYS A 352 21.11 -7.18 -8.48
N TYR A 353 20.21 -6.22 -8.67
CA TYR A 353 19.89 -5.65 -9.99
C TYR A 353 19.36 -4.21 -9.87
N THR A 354 19.25 -3.54 -11.01
CA THR A 354 18.65 -2.20 -11.10
C THR A 354 17.65 -2.16 -12.25
N PHE A 355 16.65 -1.29 -12.14
CA PHE A 355 15.70 -1.05 -13.21
C PHE A 355 15.18 0.38 -13.17
N GLU A 356 14.65 0.84 -14.31
CA GLU A 356 13.98 2.12 -14.47
C GLU A 356 12.49 1.82 -14.65
N PRO A 357 11.62 2.19 -13.69
CA PRO A 357 10.22 1.78 -13.70
C PRO A 357 9.45 2.41 -14.87
N LEU A 358 9.88 3.59 -15.34
CA LEU A 358 9.24 4.35 -16.42
C LEU A 358 10.29 4.86 -17.40
N THR A 359 10.06 4.66 -18.71
CA THR A 359 11.05 4.96 -19.77
C THR A 359 11.44 6.44 -19.88
N ASN A 360 10.54 7.35 -19.54
CA ASN A 360 10.76 8.80 -19.62
C ASN A 360 10.75 9.46 -18.24
N MET A 361 11.10 8.73 -17.18
CA MET A 361 11.20 9.28 -15.83
C MET A 361 12.62 9.04 -15.32
N PRO A 362 13.35 10.07 -14.85
CA PRO A 362 14.72 9.90 -14.35
C PRO A 362 14.69 9.32 -12.92
N ILE A 363 14.14 8.12 -12.75
CA ILE A 363 14.09 7.39 -11.49
C ILE A 363 14.71 6.01 -11.70
N LYS A 364 15.59 5.62 -10.78
CA LYS A 364 16.28 4.33 -10.77
C LYS A 364 16.00 3.59 -9.47
N MET A 365 15.51 2.36 -9.61
CA MET A 365 15.36 1.41 -8.53
C MET A 365 16.66 0.59 -8.41
N ILE A 366 17.21 0.49 -7.21
CA ILE A 366 18.41 -0.29 -6.90
C ILE A 366 18.01 -1.40 -5.92
N VAL A 367 17.89 -2.62 -6.42
CA VAL A 367 17.52 -3.78 -5.60
C VAL A 367 18.79 -4.45 -5.10
N LEU A 368 19.04 -4.32 -3.81
CA LEU A 368 20.22 -4.80 -3.10
C LEU A 368 19.85 -6.06 -2.31
N ASP A 369 20.51 -7.17 -2.63
CA ASP A 369 20.55 -8.33 -1.75
C ASP A 369 21.52 -8.04 -0.60
N ASP A 370 20.98 -7.69 0.55
CA ASP A 370 21.71 -7.35 1.77
C ASP A 370 21.70 -8.47 2.81
N THR A 371 21.32 -9.68 2.41
CA THR A 371 21.24 -10.84 3.31
C THR A 371 22.60 -11.48 3.57
N CYS A 372 22.74 -12.28 4.62
CA CYS A 372 24.00 -12.96 4.93
C CYS A 372 24.36 -14.04 3.88
N LYS A 373 25.60 -13.96 3.33
CA LYS A 373 26.16 -14.94 2.37
C LYS A 373 27.26 -15.84 2.94
N SER A 374 27.46 -15.81 4.24
CA SER A 374 28.59 -16.44 4.94
C SER A 374 28.15 -17.70 5.69
N ASN A 375 29.07 -18.67 5.86
CA ASN A 375 28.87 -19.90 6.62
C ASN A 375 29.53 -19.92 8.00
N LYS A 376 29.83 -18.76 8.58
CA LYS A 376 30.53 -18.72 9.88
C LYS A 376 29.66 -19.36 10.98
N GLN A 377 30.01 -20.58 11.35
CA GLN A 377 29.20 -21.42 12.25
C GLN A 377 29.23 -20.98 13.72
N ASP A 378 30.10 -20.06 14.11
CA ASP A 378 30.34 -19.62 15.48
C ASP A 378 29.74 -18.25 15.83
N GLN A 379 28.96 -17.65 14.93
CA GLN A 379 28.42 -16.29 15.10
C GLN A 379 26.99 -16.25 15.68
N GLY A 380 26.41 -17.42 16.02
CA GLY A 380 25.06 -17.56 16.56
C GLY A 380 23.98 -17.54 15.48
N ALA A 381 22.70 -17.68 15.87
CA ALA A 381 21.58 -17.72 14.91
C ALA A 381 21.13 -16.35 14.42
N THR A 382 21.21 -15.32 15.27
CA THR A 382 20.87 -13.92 14.91
C THR A 382 21.77 -13.37 13.80
N PHE A 383 22.95 -13.97 13.64
CA PHE A 383 23.88 -13.63 12.58
C PHE A 383 23.37 -13.92 11.17
N TYR A 384 22.57 -14.97 11.01
CA TYR A 384 22.05 -15.39 9.71
C TYR A 384 20.84 -14.55 9.27
N GLY A 385 20.05 -14.07 10.23
CA GLY A 385 18.95 -13.13 9.96
C GLY A 385 19.42 -11.68 9.80
N ALA A 386 20.65 -11.34 10.16
CA ALA A 386 21.13 -9.97 10.10
C ALA A 386 21.60 -9.55 8.70
N GLY A 387 21.58 -8.24 8.48
CA GLY A 387 22.10 -7.61 7.27
C GLY A 387 23.61 -7.82 7.10
N TRP A 388 24.05 -7.96 5.86
CA TRP A 388 25.44 -8.07 5.47
C TRP A 388 25.62 -7.48 4.07
N VAL A 389 26.44 -6.43 3.93
CA VAL A 389 26.97 -6.00 2.64
C VAL A 389 28.48 -6.28 2.56
N ASP A 390 28.86 -7.32 1.80
CA ASP A 390 30.28 -7.66 1.60
C ASP A 390 30.96 -6.69 0.62
N ALA A 391 32.28 -6.80 0.47
CA ALA A 391 33.04 -5.91 -0.40
C ALA A 391 32.56 -5.89 -1.87
N ALA A 392 32.07 -7.02 -2.40
CA ALA A 392 31.58 -7.10 -3.77
C ALA A 392 30.25 -6.36 -3.92
N ARG A 393 29.31 -6.61 -3.00
CA ARG A 393 28.00 -5.93 -2.94
C ARG A 393 28.14 -4.44 -2.65
N TYR A 394 29.05 -4.05 -1.76
CA TYR A 394 29.33 -2.65 -1.48
C TYR A 394 29.89 -1.92 -2.72
N THR A 395 30.83 -2.56 -3.42
CA THR A 395 31.39 -2.02 -4.68
C THR A 395 30.31 -1.91 -5.75
N TRP A 396 29.45 -2.92 -5.87
CA TRP A 396 28.33 -2.90 -6.81
C TRP A 396 27.35 -1.75 -6.49
N LEU A 397 26.91 -1.63 -5.23
CA LEU A 397 25.99 -0.59 -4.78
C LEU A 397 26.52 0.82 -5.07
N THR A 398 27.77 1.09 -4.67
CA THR A 398 28.40 2.40 -4.89
C THR A 398 28.59 2.72 -6.37
N ASN A 399 28.86 1.73 -7.22
CA ASN A 399 28.88 1.90 -8.67
C ASN A 399 27.48 2.22 -9.23
N GLU A 400 26.43 1.55 -8.77
CA GLU A 400 25.06 1.81 -9.25
C GLU A 400 24.53 3.17 -8.79
N LEU A 401 24.87 3.59 -7.57
CA LEU A 401 24.61 4.93 -7.03
C LEU A 401 25.35 6.00 -7.84
N GLN A 402 26.63 5.78 -8.14
CA GLN A 402 27.40 6.72 -8.97
C GLN A 402 26.83 6.83 -10.38
N LYS A 403 26.46 5.70 -11.01
CA LYS A 403 25.81 5.72 -12.34
C LYS A 403 24.49 6.51 -12.32
N GLY A 404 23.67 6.33 -11.29
CA GLY A 404 22.42 7.08 -11.16
C GLY A 404 22.66 8.57 -10.94
N GLN A 405 23.66 8.92 -10.13
CA GLN A 405 24.07 10.31 -9.92
C GLN A 405 24.60 10.96 -11.20
N ASP A 406 25.45 10.27 -11.97
CA ASP A 406 26.01 10.74 -13.24
C ASP A 406 24.95 10.85 -14.35
N ALA A 407 23.90 10.04 -14.27
CA ALA A 407 22.76 10.08 -15.17
C ALA A 407 21.68 11.09 -14.73
N ASP A 408 21.91 11.84 -13.65
CA ASP A 408 20.95 12.72 -12.99
C ASP A 408 19.60 12.02 -12.75
N GLN A 409 19.63 10.82 -12.15
CA GLN A 409 18.45 10.05 -11.77
C GLN A 409 18.20 10.21 -10.27
N LEU A 410 16.93 10.35 -9.88
CA LEU A 410 16.49 10.07 -8.52
C LEU A 410 16.67 8.58 -8.26
N MET A 411 17.09 8.22 -7.04
CA MET A 411 17.39 6.83 -6.71
C MET A 411 16.59 6.37 -5.50
N ILE A 412 16.10 5.14 -5.56
CA ILE A 412 15.46 4.43 -4.45
C ILE A 412 16.23 3.12 -4.28
N ILE A 413 16.71 2.87 -3.07
CA ILE A 413 17.29 1.57 -2.72
C ILE A 413 16.17 0.71 -2.15
N THR A 414 16.10 -0.53 -2.60
CA THR A 414 15.22 -1.58 -2.10
C THR A 414 16.10 -2.68 -1.53
N ALA A 415 15.87 -3.05 -0.28
CA ALA A 415 16.60 -4.10 0.43
C ALA A 415 15.65 -4.86 1.36
N HIS A 416 16.10 -5.95 1.96
CA HIS A 416 15.28 -6.66 2.94
C HIS A 416 15.53 -6.14 4.36
N ILE A 417 16.79 -5.99 4.79
CA ILE A 417 17.15 -5.59 6.16
C ILE A 417 17.35 -4.05 6.25
N PRO A 418 16.69 -3.35 7.19
CA PRO A 418 16.87 -1.91 7.35
C PRO A 418 18.22 -1.54 7.97
N ILE A 419 18.69 -0.32 7.72
CA ILE A 419 20.03 0.20 8.04
C ILE A 419 19.93 1.19 9.21
N ASN A 420 19.98 0.68 10.45
CA ASN A 420 19.88 1.43 11.70
C ASN A 420 18.58 2.27 11.82
N PRO A 421 17.40 1.63 11.75
CA PRO A 421 16.13 2.31 11.86
C PRO A 421 15.87 2.85 13.27
N GLN A 422 14.81 3.64 13.44
CA GLN A 422 14.28 3.93 14.77
C GLN A 422 13.78 2.64 15.46
N ASP A 423 13.69 2.67 16.79
CA ASP A 423 13.39 1.49 17.61
C ASP A 423 11.97 1.00 17.38
N GLY A 424 11.01 1.92 17.23
CA GLY A 424 9.65 1.60 16.86
C GLY A 424 8.86 2.83 16.42
N LEU A 425 7.59 2.61 16.12
CA LEU A 425 6.68 3.66 15.64
C LEU A 425 6.56 4.85 16.59
N PHE A 426 6.55 4.58 17.89
CA PHE A 426 6.40 5.56 18.97
C PHE A 426 7.71 5.84 19.72
N ASP A 427 8.79 5.13 19.38
CA ASP A 427 10.11 5.32 19.97
C ASP A 427 11.12 5.64 18.86
N THR A 428 11.39 6.94 18.71
CA THR A 428 12.31 7.46 17.69
C THR A 428 13.78 7.33 18.08
N ASN A 429 14.10 6.67 19.20
CA ASN A 429 15.48 6.31 19.52
C ASN A 429 16.03 5.33 18.47
N ARG A 430 17.36 5.22 18.38
CA ARG A 430 18.05 4.25 17.50
C ARG A 430 18.97 3.35 18.32
N ASN A 431 18.38 2.66 19.29
CA ASN A 431 19.06 1.78 20.22
C ASN A 431 18.68 0.30 20.00
N ASN A 432 18.05 -0.05 18.89
CA ASN A 432 17.65 -1.41 18.48
C ASN A 432 18.83 -2.36 18.21
N GLY A 433 20.07 -1.89 18.32
CA GLY A 433 21.28 -2.64 18.01
C GLY A 433 21.58 -2.65 16.51
N ALA A 434 22.83 -2.97 16.17
CA ALA A 434 23.22 -3.02 14.75
C ALA A 434 22.42 -4.08 14.01
N GLN A 435 21.74 -3.69 12.93
CA GLN A 435 21.02 -4.63 12.08
C GLN A 435 21.99 -5.38 11.16
N PHE A 436 23.16 -4.80 10.92
CA PHE A 436 24.19 -5.35 10.05
C PHE A 436 25.39 -5.92 10.82
N TYR A 437 25.86 -7.11 10.42
CA TYR A 437 27.13 -7.63 10.92
C TYR A 437 28.32 -6.98 10.20
N PRO A 438 29.38 -6.61 10.94
CA PRO A 438 30.60 -6.08 10.32
C PRO A 438 31.27 -7.10 9.40
N ASP A 439 31.52 -6.71 8.16
CA ASP A 439 32.30 -7.49 7.20
C ASP A 439 33.81 -7.44 7.55
N PRO A 440 34.62 -8.47 7.23
CA PRO A 440 36.07 -8.44 7.44
C PRO A 440 36.81 -7.30 6.73
N ALA A 441 36.24 -6.70 5.68
CA ALA A 441 36.75 -5.47 5.07
C ALA A 441 36.33 -4.19 5.82
N ASN A 442 35.81 -4.33 7.05
CA ASN A 442 35.33 -3.26 7.92
C ASN A 442 34.15 -2.46 7.34
N GLN A 443 33.32 -3.09 6.50
CA GLN A 443 32.03 -2.51 6.12
C GLN A 443 31.09 -2.65 7.30
N THR A 444 30.67 -1.51 7.85
CA THR A 444 29.74 -1.41 8.97
C THR A 444 28.53 -0.61 8.53
N GLU A 445 27.44 -0.73 9.28
CA GLU A 445 26.23 0.07 9.10
C GLU A 445 26.54 1.59 9.07
N THR A 446 27.41 2.05 9.98
CA THR A 446 27.88 3.43 10.01
C THR A 446 28.59 3.85 8.71
N ASN A 447 29.45 2.99 8.16
CA ASN A 447 30.17 3.28 6.92
C ASN A 447 29.20 3.30 5.73
N LEU A 448 28.23 2.39 5.69
CA LEU A 448 27.20 2.38 4.67
C LEU A 448 26.38 3.68 4.69
N ILE A 449 25.88 4.09 5.85
CA ILE A 449 25.14 5.36 6.02
C ILE A 449 25.98 6.57 5.58
N ALA A 450 27.24 6.64 6.02
CA ALA A 450 28.16 7.70 5.62
C ALA A 450 28.38 7.76 4.10
N THR A 451 28.40 6.59 3.45
CA THR A 451 28.51 6.49 1.99
C THR A 451 27.25 6.97 1.29
N LEU A 452 26.07 6.57 1.76
CA LEU A 452 24.77 6.99 1.18
C LEU A 452 24.59 8.51 1.23
N HIS A 453 25.08 9.17 2.27
CA HIS A 453 25.09 10.63 2.37
C HIS A 453 25.93 11.34 1.29
N ASN A 454 26.70 10.65 0.44
CA ASN A 454 27.41 11.29 -0.68
C ASN A 454 26.55 11.42 -1.95
N TYR A 455 25.33 10.88 -1.96
CA TYR A 455 24.47 10.81 -3.15
C TYR A 455 23.20 11.64 -2.97
N PRO A 456 23.20 12.93 -3.34
CA PRO A 456 22.08 13.84 -3.04
C PRO A 456 20.79 13.52 -3.80
N ASN A 457 20.88 12.71 -4.86
CA ASN A 457 19.71 12.22 -5.59
C ASN A 457 19.07 10.95 -4.97
N LEU A 458 19.65 10.37 -3.91
CA LEU A 458 19.06 9.25 -3.19
C LEU A 458 17.85 9.73 -2.38
N LEU A 459 16.64 9.30 -2.74
CA LEU A 459 15.41 9.67 -2.07
C LEU A 459 15.24 8.90 -0.76
N MET A 460 15.29 7.57 -0.87
CA MET A 460 15.02 6.69 0.24
C MET A 460 15.65 5.29 0.10
N VAL A 461 15.76 4.62 1.25
CA VAL A 461 15.96 3.18 1.41
C VAL A 461 14.64 2.56 1.86
N MET A 462 14.18 1.52 1.19
CA MET A 462 13.01 0.73 1.54
C MET A 462 13.45 -0.63 2.06
N ALA A 463 12.84 -1.10 3.16
CA ALA A 463 13.18 -2.36 3.81
C ALA A 463 11.95 -3.08 4.41
N GLY A 464 12.09 -4.37 4.74
CA GLY A 464 11.12 -5.20 5.47
C GLY A 464 11.72 -5.70 6.80
N HIS A 465 11.69 -7.02 7.01
CA HIS A 465 12.47 -7.79 7.99
C HIS A 465 12.04 -7.69 9.47
N ARG A 466 11.73 -6.48 9.97
CA ARG A 466 11.42 -6.25 11.40
C ARG A 466 9.94 -6.36 11.75
N HIS A 467 9.07 -6.50 10.74
CA HIS A 467 7.61 -6.59 10.89
C HIS A 467 6.98 -5.34 11.54
N VAL A 468 7.51 -4.15 11.25
CA VAL A 468 7.03 -2.86 11.80
C VAL A 468 6.98 -1.76 10.74
N ASN A 469 6.27 -0.67 11.03
CA ASN A 469 6.00 0.45 10.11
C ASN A 469 6.78 1.72 10.45
N VAL A 470 8.09 1.63 10.48
CA VAL A 470 8.93 2.72 10.96
C VAL A 470 9.48 3.57 9.81
N VAL A 471 9.36 4.89 9.95
CA VAL A 471 10.00 5.88 9.08
C VAL A 471 11.12 6.57 9.82
N THR A 472 12.33 6.46 9.28
CA THR A 472 13.57 6.99 9.88
C THR A 472 14.17 8.08 8.98
N PRO A 473 14.21 9.35 9.41
CA PRO A 473 14.93 10.40 8.66
C PRO A 473 16.44 10.22 8.81
N PHE A 474 17.23 10.32 7.75
CA PHE A 474 18.69 10.49 7.82
C PHE A 474 19.06 11.91 7.38
N PRO A 475 19.08 12.90 8.30
CA PRO A 475 19.47 14.26 7.96
C PRO A 475 20.90 14.32 7.41
N SER A 476 21.15 15.28 6.51
CA SER A 476 22.49 15.53 6.01
C SER A 476 23.48 15.79 7.17
N PRO A 477 24.69 15.20 7.12
CA PRO A 477 25.78 15.55 8.04
C PRO A 477 26.18 17.03 7.96
N ASP A 478 25.86 17.71 6.85
CA ASP A 478 26.02 19.15 6.66
C ASP A 478 24.64 19.83 6.52
N PRO A 479 24.15 20.53 7.56
CA PRO A 479 22.86 21.22 7.52
C PRO A 479 22.74 22.31 6.45
N THR A 480 23.85 22.80 5.90
CA THR A 480 23.84 23.77 4.80
C THR A 480 23.57 23.12 3.43
N HIS A 481 23.75 21.80 3.37
CA HIS A 481 23.48 20.94 2.21
C HIS A 481 22.47 19.84 2.57
N PRO A 482 21.20 20.20 2.87
CA PRO A 482 20.15 19.25 3.25
C PRO A 482 19.83 18.20 2.16
N GLU A 483 20.19 18.46 0.91
CA GLU A 483 20.01 17.53 -0.22
C GLU A 483 20.73 16.18 -0.03
N TYR A 484 21.75 16.09 0.82
CA TYR A 484 22.44 14.84 1.15
C TYR A 484 21.70 13.98 2.20
N GLY A 485 20.57 14.45 2.73
CA GLY A 485 19.69 13.63 3.56
C GLY A 485 18.80 12.71 2.72
N PHE A 486 18.44 11.55 3.28
CA PHE A 486 17.53 10.57 2.68
C PHE A 486 16.59 9.99 3.75
N TRP A 487 15.51 9.33 3.32
CA TRP A 487 14.59 8.62 4.21
C TRP A 487 14.90 7.13 4.24
N GLU A 488 14.68 6.46 5.36
CA GLU A 488 14.50 5.02 5.39
C GLU A 488 13.07 4.72 5.81
N VAL A 489 12.42 3.78 5.12
CA VAL A 489 11.02 3.44 5.36
C VAL A 489 10.87 1.93 5.35
N GLU A 490 10.42 1.38 6.49
CA GLU A 490 10.07 -0.03 6.63
C GLU A 490 8.65 -0.29 6.10
N THR A 491 8.49 -1.35 5.32
CA THR A 491 7.20 -1.91 4.88
C THR A 491 6.77 -2.96 5.91
N PRO A 492 5.49 -2.97 6.33
CA PRO A 492 5.00 -3.95 7.29
C PRO A 492 5.10 -5.37 6.75
N SER A 493 5.17 -6.34 7.67
CA SER A 493 4.98 -7.74 7.31
C SER A 493 3.52 -8.02 7.00
N LEU A 494 3.25 -8.90 6.05
CA LEU A 494 1.93 -9.53 5.87
C LEU A 494 1.69 -10.72 6.83
N ARG A 495 2.74 -11.22 7.49
CA ARG A 495 2.68 -12.33 8.45
C ARG A 495 2.15 -11.91 9.82
N ASP A 496 2.86 -11.00 10.49
CA ASP A 496 2.58 -10.60 11.86
C ASP A 496 1.84 -9.27 11.91
N PHE A 497 1.13 -9.02 13.01
CA PHE A 497 0.37 -7.77 13.17
C PHE A 497 1.32 -6.57 13.03
N PRO A 498 1.00 -5.57 12.17
CA PRO A 498 -0.35 -5.24 11.69
C PRO A 498 -0.87 -5.95 10.43
N ARG A 499 -0.06 -6.78 9.76
CA ARG A 499 -0.46 -7.53 8.54
C ARG A 499 -0.88 -6.62 7.39
N GLN A 500 -0.06 -5.64 7.12
CA GLN A 500 -0.30 -4.61 6.13
C GLN A 500 0.69 -4.75 4.96
N PHE A 501 0.37 -4.14 3.83
CA PHE A 501 1.35 -3.77 2.80
C PHE A 501 1.36 -2.24 2.66
N ARG A 502 2.17 -1.68 1.75
CA ARG A 502 2.34 -0.23 1.63
C ARG A 502 2.19 0.26 0.19
N THR A 503 1.55 1.40 0.02
CA THR A 503 1.48 2.14 -1.26
C THR A 503 2.37 3.37 -1.21
N TRP A 504 2.82 3.77 -2.40
CA TRP A 504 3.78 4.85 -2.61
C TRP A 504 3.31 5.74 -3.75
N ASP A 505 3.41 7.04 -3.54
CA ASP A 505 3.23 8.04 -4.57
C ASP A 505 4.34 9.10 -4.44
N ILE A 506 5.22 9.15 -5.44
CA ILE A 506 6.34 10.08 -5.51
C ILE A 506 5.86 11.29 -6.30
N ARG A 507 5.80 12.44 -5.65
CA ARG A 507 5.31 13.69 -6.23
C ARG A 507 6.43 14.72 -6.29
N ARG A 508 6.41 15.53 -7.34
CA ARG A 508 7.17 16.78 -7.44
C ARG A 508 6.32 17.90 -6.86
N ASN A 509 6.91 18.74 -6.03
CA ASN A 509 6.26 19.95 -5.50
C ASN A 509 6.44 21.16 -6.42
N SER A 510 5.65 22.22 -6.22
CA SER A 510 5.75 23.46 -7.01
C SER A 510 7.13 24.13 -6.90
N ASP A 511 7.82 23.96 -5.76
CA ASP A 511 9.21 24.39 -5.55
C ASP A 511 10.27 23.38 -6.05
N ASN A 512 9.85 22.33 -6.76
CA ASN A 512 10.65 21.21 -7.25
C ASN A 512 11.38 20.41 -6.16
N SER A 513 10.94 20.48 -4.90
CA SER A 513 11.25 19.42 -3.92
C SER A 513 10.43 18.15 -4.22
N ILE A 514 10.77 17.05 -3.56
CA ILE A 514 10.06 15.77 -3.69
C ILE A 514 9.25 15.50 -2.44
N SER A 515 8.03 15.02 -2.65
CA SER A 515 7.18 14.43 -1.63
C SER A 515 7.05 12.94 -1.89
N ILE A 516 7.31 12.14 -0.86
CA ILE A 516 7.13 10.69 -0.86
C ILE A 516 5.89 10.41 -0.02
N LEU A 517 4.75 10.25 -0.66
CA LEU A 517 3.52 9.88 0.01
C LEU A 517 3.56 8.38 0.22
N THR A 518 3.43 7.98 1.48
CA THR A 518 3.42 6.59 1.87
C THR A 518 2.20 6.31 2.72
N ALA A 519 1.53 5.19 2.46
CA ALA A 519 0.37 4.75 3.20
C ALA A 519 0.39 3.24 3.38
N ASP A 520 0.16 2.76 4.61
CA ASP A 520 -0.11 1.34 4.82
C ASP A 520 -1.52 1.00 4.33
N VAL A 521 -1.73 -0.27 4.03
CA VAL A 521 -3.00 -0.80 3.57
C VAL A 521 -3.29 -2.10 4.32
N ASP A 522 -4.44 -2.14 4.97
CA ASP A 522 -5.01 -3.36 5.54
C ASP A 522 -5.61 -4.20 4.40
N PRO A 523 -5.15 -5.45 4.17
CA PRO A 523 -5.77 -6.35 3.21
C PRO A 523 -7.27 -6.54 3.52
N GLN A 524 -8.10 -6.32 2.51
CA GLN A 524 -9.54 -6.55 2.61
C GLN A 524 -9.82 -8.04 2.65
N VAL A 525 -10.37 -8.48 3.78
CA VAL A 525 -10.61 -9.90 4.08
C VAL A 525 -12.11 -10.19 4.13
N GLU A 526 -12.55 -11.22 3.41
CA GLU A 526 -13.94 -11.65 3.41
C GLU A 526 -14.33 -12.20 4.80
N SER A 527 -15.47 -11.78 5.33
CA SER A 527 -15.94 -12.21 6.65
C SER A 527 -15.99 -13.75 6.78
N ASN A 528 -15.39 -14.27 7.86
CA ASN A 528 -15.26 -15.70 8.15
C ASN A 528 -14.33 -16.50 7.21
N SER A 529 -13.66 -15.86 6.25
CA SER A 529 -12.61 -16.51 5.45
C SER A 529 -11.41 -16.92 6.33
N PRO A 530 -10.54 -17.82 5.84
CA PRO A 530 -9.27 -18.12 6.50
C PRO A 530 -8.45 -16.85 6.80
N ALA A 531 -8.32 -15.96 5.81
CA ALA A 531 -7.60 -14.69 5.97
C ALA A 531 -8.22 -13.78 7.06
N TRP A 532 -9.56 -13.72 7.17
CA TRP A 532 -10.27 -12.98 8.23
C TRP A 532 -9.97 -13.51 9.63
N LYS A 533 -10.00 -14.84 9.81
CA LYS A 533 -9.66 -15.46 11.09
C LYS A 533 -8.19 -15.20 11.44
N SER A 534 -7.34 -15.30 10.43
CA SER A 534 -5.90 -15.10 10.55
C SER A 534 -5.52 -13.70 11.04
N LEU A 535 -6.26 -12.66 10.68
CA LEU A 535 -6.06 -11.30 11.21
C LEU A 535 -6.15 -11.28 12.74
N GLY A 536 -7.20 -11.88 13.30
CA GLY A 536 -7.34 -12.03 14.75
C GLY A 536 -6.26 -12.92 15.37
N TYR A 537 -5.78 -13.94 14.66
CA TYR A 537 -4.66 -14.77 15.08
C TYR A 537 -3.35 -14.00 15.18
N GLY A 538 -3.09 -13.05 14.27
CA GLY A 538 -1.91 -12.17 14.33
C GLY A 538 -1.91 -11.29 15.58
N ILE A 539 -3.04 -10.65 15.88
CA ILE A 539 -3.21 -9.84 17.11
C ILE A 539 -3.03 -10.71 18.37
N GLY A 540 -3.68 -11.88 18.39
CA GLY A 540 -3.57 -12.79 19.52
C GLY A 540 -2.15 -13.30 19.73
N ALA A 541 -1.45 -13.66 18.65
CA ALA A 541 -0.06 -14.11 18.69
C ALA A 541 0.86 -13.00 19.24
N ALA A 542 0.79 -11.79 18.68
CA ALA A 542 1.60 -10.66 19.14
C ALA A 542 1.44 -10.40 20.65
N ARG A 543 0.21 -10.53 21.17
CA ARG A 543 -0.10 -10.35 22.59
C ARG A 543 0.37 -11.50 23.48
N ILE A 544 0.29 -12.75 23.01
CA ILE A 544 0.62 -13.94 23.81
C ILE A 544 2.14 -14.16 23.85
N PHE A 545 2.84 -13.84 22.77
CA PHE A 545 4.30 -13.87 22.72
C PHE A 545 4.95 -12.62 23.31
N GLY A 546 4.19 -11.54 23.51
CA GLY A 546 4.63 -10.36 24.23
C GLY A 546 5.29 -9.29 23.36
N ASP A 547 5.06 -9.35 22.05
CA ASP A 547 5.46 -8.31 21.08
C ASP A 547 4.51 -7.10 21.11
N MET A 548 3.30 -7.30 21.64
CA MET A 548 2.29 -6.26 21.84
C MET A 548 1.73 -6.31 23.27
N SER A 549 1.52 -5.14 23.89
CA SER A 549 0.81 -5.05 25.18
C SER A 549 -0.65 -5.49 25.07
N LEU A 550 -1.18 -6.13 26.12
CA LEU A 550 -2.60 -6.50 26.21
C LEU A 550 -3.56 -5.30 26.15
N THR A 551 -3.09 -4.12 26.54
CA THR A 551 -3.84 -2.86 26.51
C THR A 551 -3.63 -2.05 25.24
N ASP A 552 -2.76 -2.50 24.33
CA ASP A 552 -2.54 -1.82 23.07
C ASP A 552 -3.79 -1.93 22.18
N THR A 553 -4.15 -0.79 21.62
CA THR A 553 -5.32 -0.58 20.75
C THR A 553 -4.97 0.20 19.49
N SER A 554 -3.67 0.42 19.23
CA SER A 554 -3.20 1.13 18.05
C SER A 554 -3.15 0.21 16.84
N SER A 555 -3.30 0.78 15.64
CA SER A 555 -3.22 0.04 14.37
C SER A 555 -1.79 -0.30 13.94
N HIS A 556 -0.79 0.27 14.63
CA HIS A 556 0.63 0.18 14.26
C HIS A 556 0.92 0.69 12.83
N THR A 557 0.03 1.47 12.25
CA THR A 557 0.13 2.11 10.92
C THR A 557 0.98 3.38 10.95
N TYR A 558 1.63 3.71 9.82
CA TYR A 558 2.25 5.02 9.57
C TYR A 558 2.06 5.53 8.13
N ASN A 559 1.21 6.55 7.99
CA ASN A 559 0.80 7.23 6.76
C ASN A 559 1.29 8.69 6.72
N ALA A 560 2.38 8.95 6.00
CA ALA A 560 2.99 10.29 5.96
C ALA A 560 3.27 10.77 4.54
N GLU A 561 3.46 12.08 4.42
CA GLU A 561 4.12 12.68 3.25
C GLU A 561 5.53 13.09 3.68
N LEU A 562 6.55 12.43 3.14
CA LEU A 562 7.95 12.67 3.51
C LEU A 562 8.59 13.60 2.49
N VAL A 563 9.04 14.78 2.94
CA VAL A 563 9.56 15.80 2.03
C VAL A 563 11.08 15.76 2.00
N LYS A 564 11.64 15.83 0.79
CA LYS A 564 13.09 15.87 0.56
C LYS A 564 13.46 16.99 -0.43
N LYS A 565 14.51 17.72 -0.08
CA LYS A 565 15.14 18.70 -0.97
C LYS A 565 16.09 18.03 -1.96
N LEU A 566 16.11 18.57 -3.18
CA LEU A 566 17.02 18.17 -4.25
C LEU A 566 18.10 19.24 -4.51
N THR A 567 19.17 18.87 -5.21
CA THR A 567 20.15 19.86 -5.72
C THR A 567 19.49 20.78 -6.75
N PRO A 568 19.97 22.03 -6.93
CA PRO A 568 19.43 22.92 -7.96
C PRO A 568 19.47 22.32 -9.38
N ALA A 569 20.50 21.53 -9.69
CA ALA A 569 20.61 20.83 -10.97
C ALA A 569 19.50 19.78 -11.14
N MET A 570 19.26 18.97 -10.10
CA MET A 570 18.20 17.95 -10.16
C MET A 570 16.80 18.59 -10.15
N GLN A 571 16.59 19.68 -9.39
CA GLN A 571 15.34 20.46 -9.42
C GLN A 571 15.04 20.97 -10.83
N ALA A 572 16.03 21.55 -11.51
CA ALA A 572 15.89 22.00 -12.89
C ALA A 572 15.60 20.85 -13.86
N LYS A 573 16.19 19.67 -13.63
CA LYS A 573 15.90 18.48 -14.43
C LYS A 573 14.45 18.01 -14.24
N ILE A 574 14.01 17.82 -13.00
CA ILE A 574 12.69 17.23 -12.70
C ILE A 574 11.51 18.18 -12.92
N ALA A 575 11.75 19.49 -13.04
CA ALA A 575 10.69 20.50 -13.24
C ALA A 575 9.80 20.24 -14.47
N HIS A 576 10.29 19.48 -15.45
CA HIS A 576 9.59 19.15 -16.69
C HIS A 576 9.09 17.70 -16.74
N TYR A 577 9.09 17.00 -15.60
CA TYR A 577 8.66 15.60 -15.49
C TYR A 577 7.46 15.46 -14.56
N GLY A 578 6.77 14.34 -14.77
CA GLY A 578 5.55 13.97 -14.06
C GLY A 578 4.30 14.32 -14.85
N SER A 579 3.23 13.60 -14.55
CA SER A 579 1.89 14.02 -14.97
C SER A 579 1.43 15.10 -13.98
N PRO A 580 0.93 16.25 -14.45
CA PRO A 580 0.30 17.23 -13.55
C PRO A 580 -0.69 16.52 -12.62
N LEU A 581 -0.68 16.89 -11.34
CA LEU A 581 -1.77 16.48 -10.46
C LEU A 581 -2.95 17.36 -10.87
N GLN A 582 -3.93 16.77 -11.54
CA GLN A 582 -5.03 17.52 -12.09
C GLN A 582 -5.83 18.19 -10.96
N HIS A 583 -6.27 19.42 -11.19
CA HIS A 583 -7.29 20.07 -10.38
C HIS A 583 -8.64 19.43 -10.68
N CYS A 584 -9.01 18.41 -9.92
CA CYS A 584 -10.37 17.88 -9.90
C CYS A 584 -11.26 18.84 -9.11
N GLY A 585 -12.18 19.51 -9.81
CA GLY A 585 -13.18 20.36 -9.17
C GLY A 585 -13.98 19.57 -8.15
N ASN A 586 -14.22 20.16 -6.96
CA ASN A 586 -14.95 19.53 -5.85
C ASN A 586 -14.30 18.28 -5.23
N ASP A 587 -12.99 18.03 -5.38
CA ASP A 587 -12.29 17.04 -4.54
C ASP A 587 -12.06 17.63 -3.13
N TYR A 588 -12.89 17.30 -2.15
CA TYR A 588 -12.85 17.83 -0.79
C TYR A 588 -12.09 16.94 0.21
N ASP A 589 -11.59 15.77 -0.21
CA ASP A 589 -10.77 14.91 0.65
C ASP A 589 -9.36 14.59 0.11
N GLY A 590 -9.03 15.13 -1.07
CA GLY A 590 -7.71 15.09 -1.68
C GLY A 590 -7.37 13.75 -2.33
N ASP A 591 -8.40 12.96 -2.69
CA ASP A 591 -8.25 11.67 -3.35
C ASP A 591 -8.07 11.77 -4.87
N HIS A 592 -8.06 13.00 -5.41
CA HIS A 592 -7.95 13.36 -6.82
C HIS A 592 -9.16 12.95 -7.66
N ILE A 593 -10.32 12.76 -7.01
CA ILE A 593 -11.61 12.45 -7.63
C ILE A 593 -12.62 13.52 -7.19
N SER A 594 -13.46 13.99 -8.11
CA SER A 594 -14.52 14.95 -7.76
C SER A 594 -15.56 14.36 -6.79
N ASP A 595 -15.78 15.03 -5.66
CA ASP A 595 -16.80 14.64 -4.69
C ASP A 595 -18.19 15.22 -5.00
N LEU A 596 -19.20 14.67 -4.33
CA LEU A 596 -20.57 15.14 -4.37
C LEU A 596 -20.81 16.17 -3.27
N ALA A 597 -20.95 17.44 -3.64
CA ALA A 597 -21.34 18.50 -2.73
C ALA A 597 -22.78 18.98 -2.94
N ALA A 598 -23.42 19.45 -1.86
CA ALA A 598 -24.70 20.13 -1.87
C ALA A 598 -24.68 21.33 -0.91
N TYR A 599 -25.28 22.43 -1.37
CA TYR A 599 -25.32 23.70 -0.63
C TYR A 599 -26.75 24.20 -0.44
N ARG A 600 -27.07 24.68 0.77
CA ARG A 600 -28.32 25.37 1.06
C ARG A 600 -28.17 26.41 2.16
N ASP A 601 -28.41 27.67 1.82
CA ASP A 601 -28.55 28.77 2.78
C ASP A 601 -27.36 28.91 3.75
N GLY A 602 -26.13 28.72 3.26
CA GLY A 602 -24.90 28.75 4.06
C GLY A 602 -24.48 27.41 4.68
N ASN A 603 -25.24 26.34 4.44
CA ASN A 603 -24.94 25.00 4.95
C ASN A 603 -24.44 24.10 3.82
N TRP A 604 -23.35 23.39 4.07
CA TRP A 604 -22.72 22.45 3.15
C TRP A 604 -22.92 21.01 3.60
N SER A 605 -23.13 20.12 2.63
CA SER A 605 -23.13 18.67 2.80
C SER A 605 -22.28 18.07 1.69
N ILE A 606 -21.18 17.42 2.04
CA ILE A 606 -20.17 16.92 1.12
C ILE A 606 -20.00 15.43 1.37
N MET A 607 -20.06 14.68 0.28
CA MET A 607 -19.95 13.24 0.25
C MET A 607 -18.96 12.84 -0.81
N SER A 608 -17.88 12.20 -0.39
CA SER A 608 -16.96 11.55 -1.28
C SER A 608 -17.54 10.27 -1.84
N LEU A 609 -17.25 10.06 -3.12
CA LEU A 609 -17.52 8.79 -3.78
C LEU A 609 -16.66 7.68 -3.17
N ALA A 610 -15.43 7.95 -2.73
CA ALA A 610 -14.57 6.98 -2.07
C ALA A 610 -14.87 6.82 -0.57
N ASN A 611 -15.01 7.95 0.14
CA ASN A 611 -14.91 8.01 1.60
C ASN A 611 -16.24 8.23 2.33
N GLY A 612 -17.33 8.40 1.59
CA GLY A 612 -18.65 8.68 2.15
C GLY A 612 -18.77 10.12 2.67
N MET A 613 -19.55 10.35 3.72
CA MET A 613 -19.85 11.73 4.15
C MET A 613 -18.65 12.40 4.82
N ILE A 614 -17.97 13.30 4.09
CA ILE A 614 -16.81 14.08 4.55
C ILE A 614 -17.23 15.19 5.52
N LEU A 615 -18.29 15.92 5.14
CA LEU A 615 -18.71 17.12 5.84
C LEU A 615 -20.22 17.21 5.87
N ASN A 616 -20.77 17.36 7.08
CA ASN A 616 -22.18 17.67 7.26
C ASN A 616 -22.29 18.82 8.25
N ASN A 617 -22.63 20.00 7.74
CA ASN A 617 -22.96 21.18 8.54
C ASN A 617 -21.77 21.75 9.35
N ALA A 618 -20.56 21.71 8.81
CA ALA A 618 -19.40 22.36 9.43
C ALA A 618 -19.36 23.85 9.06
N GLY A 619 -19.85 24.71 9.97
CA GLY A 619 -19.70 26.16 9.89
C GLY A 619 -20.56 26.85 8.84
N VAL A 620 -21.19 27.97 9.21
CA VAL A 620 -21.98 28.78 8.28
C VAL A 620 -21.01 29.48 7.32
N TRP A 621 -20.86 28.99 6.09
CA TRP A 621 -20.09 29.67 5.04
C TRP A 621 -20.98 30.01 3.84
N GLY A 622 -21.19 31.30 3.63
CA GLY A 622 -22.14 31.84 2.67
C GLY A 622 -23.50 32.23 3.27
N ALA A 623 -24.47 32.54 2.41
CA ALA A 623 -25.80 32.96 2.83
C ALA A 623 -26.87 32.55 1.79
N PRO A 624 -28.18 32.62 2.15
CA PRO A 624 -29.27 32.38 1.20
C PRO A 624 -29.10 33.14 -0.11
N GLY A 625 -29.22 32.43 -1.23
CA GLY A 625 -29.15 32.99 -2.59
C GLY A 625 -27.74 33.23 -3.13
N TRP A 626 -26.68 32.76 -2.44
CA TRP A 626 -25.32 32.79 -2.95
C TRP A 626 -25.03 31.56 -3.83
N THR A 627 -24.16 31.72 -4.82
CA THR A 627 -23.75 30.67 -5.76
C THR A 627 -22.48 29.99 -5.24
N THR A 628 -22.40 28.66 -5.29
CA THR A 628 -21.18 27.91 -4.94
C THR A 628 -20.17 27.95 -6.08
N VAL A 629 -18.88 28.06 -5.75
CA VAL A 629 -17.78 28.22 -6.71
C VAL A 629 -16.54 27.50 -6.19
N SER A 630 -16.66 26.21 -5.93
CA SER A 630 -15.58 25.43 -5.32
C SER A 630 -14.34 25.33 -6.22
N GLY A 631 -13.24 24.90 -5.63
CA GLY A 631 -11.92 24.81 -6.21
C GLY A 631 -10.86 24.90 -5.12
N ASP A 632 -9.67 24.37 -5.36
CA ASP A 632 -8.51 24.51 -4.46
C ASP A 632 -7.82 25.86 -4.74
N TYR A 633 -8.08 26.89 -3.94
CA TYR A 633 -7.55 28.25 -4.16
C TYR A 633 -6.21 28.50 -3.45
N ASP A 634 -5.78 27.62 -2.54
CA ASP A 634 -4.49 27.77 -1.85
C ASP A 634 -3.41 26.76 -2.30
N GLY A 635 -3.78 25.76 -3.09
CA GLY A 635 -2.90 24.77 -3.74
C GLY A 635 -2.51 23.64 -2.80
N ASP A 636 -3.35 23.31 -1.82
CA ASP A 636 -3.10 22.24 -0.87
C ASP A 636 -3.61 20.86 -1.32
N GLY A 637 -4.23 20.80 -2.50
CA GLY A 637 -4.75 19.59 -3.12
C GLY A 637 -6.14 19.21 -2.63
N VAL A 638 -6.84 20.11 -1.92
CA VAL A 638 -8.22 19.92 -1.45
C VAL A 638 -9.04 21.14 -1.84
N SER A 639 -10.26 20.91 -2.32
CA SER A 639 -11.22 21.94 -2.68
C SER A 639 -11.66 22.77 -1.47
N ASP A 640 -11.72 24.08 -1.66
CA ASP A 640 -12.15 25.03 -0.63
C ASP A 640 -13.67 25.27 -0.65
N LEU A 641 -14.19 25.73 0.49
CA LEU A 641 -15.55 26.26 0.57
C LEU A 641 -15.57 27.68 -0.01
N ALA A 642 -16.12 27.82 -1.21
CA ALA A 642 -16.14 29.09 -1.91
C ALA A 642 -17.53 29.45 -2.44
N VAL A 643 -17.88 30.73 -2.30
CA VAL A 643 -19.19 31.29 -2.65
C VAL A 643 -19.07 32.64 -3.37
N TYR A 644 -19.99 32.88 -4.29
CA TYR A 644 -20.12 34.09 -5.08
C TYR A 644 -21.49 34.75 -4.86
N SER A 645 -21.49 36.06 -4.67
CA SER A 645 -22.71 36.86 -4.57
C SER A 645 -22.52 38.22 -5.24
N ALA A 646 -23.18 38.43 -6.37
CA ALA A 646 -23.30 39.72 -7.05
C ALA A 646 -21.96 40.45 -7.30
N GLY A 647 -20.90 39.73 -7.68
CA GLY A 647 -19.57 40.29 -7.91
C GLY A 647 -18.59 40.13 -6.75
N TYR A 648 -19.01 39.51 -5.64
CA TYR A 648 -18.16 39.33 -4.46
C TYR A 648 -17.89 37.85 -4.21
N TRP A 649 -16.61 37.51 -4.01
CA TRP A 649 -16.14 36.16 -3.72
C TRP A 649 -15.72 36.03 -2.26
N SER A 650 -16.10 34.92 -1.62
CA SER A 650 -15.63 34.55 -0.28
C SER A 650 -15.19 33.10 -0.27
N ILE A 651 -13.97 32.85 0.21
CA ILE A 651 -13.26 31.58 0.10
C ILE A 651 -12.69 31.21 1.46
N TYR A 652 -12.95 29.98 1.90
CA TYR A 652 -12.50 29.41 3.16
C TYR A 652 -11.84 28.06 2.92
N SER A 653 -10.58 27.95 3.34
CA SER A 653 -9.82 26.71 3.25
C SER A 653 -10.25 25.71 4.30
N LEU A 654 -10.59 24.50 3.85
CA LEU A 654 -11.02 23.40 4.71
C LEU A 654 -9.86 22.80 5.49
N VAL A 655 -8.71 22.64 4.85
CA VAL A 655 -7.53 22.04 5.46
C VAL A 655 -6.88 23.01 6.45
N ASN A 656 -6.68 24.26 6.04
CA ASN A 656 -5.93 25.24 6.82
C ASN A 656 -6.82 26.00 7.81
N GLY A 657 -8.15 25.94 7.64
CA GLY A 657 -9.12 26.65 8.47
C GLY A 657 -9.06 28.17 8.32
N LEU A 658 -8.53 28.67 7.19
CA LEU A 658 -8.26 30.07 6.93
C LEU A 658 -9.28 30.68 5.97
N ILE A 659 -9.61 31.95 6.19
CA ILE A 659 -10.35 32.75 5.21
C ILE A 659 -9.33 33.27 4.19
N LEU A 660 -9.32 32.69 2.99
CA LEU A 660 -8.44 33.08 1.90
C LEU A 660 -8.92 34.37 1.23
N ASN A 661 -10.24 34.56 1.14
CA ASN A 661 -10.87 35.76 0.59
C ASN A 661 -12.22 36.02 1.29
N ASN A 662 -12.56 37.28 1.55
CA ASN A 662 -13.83 37.64 2.20
C ASN A 662 -14.43 38.90 1.58
N GLY A 663 -15.18 38.71 0.50
CA GLY A 663 -15.82 39.80 -0.25
C GLY A 663 -14.90 40.50 -1.25
N GLY A 664 -13.95 39.78 -1.86
CA GLY A 664 -13.15 40.30 -2.96
C GLY A 664 -14.02 40.59 -4.18
N ALA A 665 -13.91 41.79 -4.75
CA ALA A 665 -14.73 42.23 -5.87
C ALA A 665 -14.14 41.77 -7.22
N TRP A 666 -14.86 40.90 -7.93
CA TRP A 666 -14.55 40.47 -9.29
C TRP A 666 -15.82 39.98 -10.00
N GLY A 667 -16.19 40.60 -11.13
CA GLY A 667 -17.44 40.34 -11.86
C GLY A 667 -18.60 41.27 -11.45
N GLY A 668 -19.84 40.77 -11.47
CA GLY A 668 -21.04 41.54 -11.10
C GLY A 668 -22.31 40.67 -11.04
N ALA A 669 -23.45 41.27 -10.70
CA ALA A 669 -24.72 40.55 -10.52
C ALA A 669 -25.18 39.72 -11.73
N ASP A 670 -24.85 40.15 -12.95
CA ASP A 670 -25.22 39.47 -14.19
C ASP A 670 -24.10 38.53 -14.71
N CYS A 671 -23.13 38.17 -13.87
CA CYS A 671 -22.05 37.25 -14.23
C CYS A 671 -22.34 35.82 -13.73
N ILE A 672 -21.90 34.84 -14.52
CA ILE A 672 -21.82 33.44 -14.10
C ILE A 672 -20.38 33.18 -13.64
N PRO A 673 -20.12 32.83 -12.36
CA PRO A 673 -18.77 32.51 -11.91
C PRO A 673 -18.33 31.14 -12.43
N VAL A 674 -17.06 31.02 -12.84
CA VAL A 674 -16.50 29.85 -13.54
C VAL A 674 -15.04 29.61 -13.13
N PRO A 675 -14.76 29.36 -11.85
CA PRO A 675 -13.39 29.19 -11.37
C PRO A 675 -12.70 27.98 -12.03
N GLY A 676 -11.37 27.97 -11.99
CA GLY A 676 -10.53 26.91 -12.53
C GLY A 676 -9.07 27.34 -12.56
N ASP A 677 -8.12 26.41 -12.60
CA ASP A 677 -6.69 26.71 -12.73
C ASP A 677 -6.36 27.02 -14.21
N TYR A 678 -6.42 28.28 -14.63
CA TYR A 678 -6.20 28.67 -16.03
C TYR A 678 -4.73 28.99 -16.35
N ASP A 679 -3.88 29.24 -15.34
CA ASP A 679 -2.45 29.48 -15.53
C ASP A 679 -1.55 28.26 -15.26
N GLY A 680 -2.09 27.20 -14.65
CA GLY A 680 -1.43 25.93 -14.34
C GLY A 680 -0.50 26.01 -13.14
N ASP A 681 -0.75 26.93 -12.21
CA ASP A 681 0.06 27.08 -11.00
C ASP A 681 -0.36 26.13 -9.86
N GLY A 682 -1.37 25.32 -10.11
CA GLY A 682 -1.92 24.39 -9.16
C GLY A 682 -2.93 25.05 -8.21
N LYS A 683 -3.58 26.16 -8.61
CA LYS A 683 -4.61 26.83 -7.82
C LYS A 683 -5.76 27.31 -8.71
N SER A 684 -6.96 27.31 -8.15
CA SER A 684 -8.13 27.85 -8.81
C SER A 684 -8.06 29.38 -8.93
N ASP A 685 -8.25 29.89 -10.15
CA ASP A 685 -8.36 31.30 -10.44
C ASP A 685 -9.80 31.80 -10.34
N LEU A 686 -9.96 33.12 -10.12
CA LEU A 686 -11.25 33.78 -10.13
C LEU A 686 -11.66 34.11 -11.56
N ALA A 687 -12.71 33.46 -12.06
CA ALA A 687 -13.20 33.73 -13.41
C ALA A 687 -14.71 33.90 -13.46
N PHE A 688 -15.17 34.67 -14.45
CA PHE A 688 -16.59 34.83 -14.73
C PHE A 688 -16.88 34.88 -16.24
N TYR A 689 -18.09 34.46 -16.57
CA TYR A 689 -18.68 34.50 -17.90
C TYR A 689 -19.84 35.48 -17.95
N ARG A 690 -19.92 36.26 -19.03
CA ARG A 690 -21.05 37.14 -19.33
C ARG A 690 -21.27 37.21 -20.84
N ASP A 691 -22.43 36.73 -21.30
CA ASP A 691 -22.92 36.90 -22.67
C ASP A 691 -21.92 36.50 -23.79
N GLY A 692 -21.12 35.45 -23.59
CA GLY A 692 -20.09 35.04 -24.56
C GLY A 692 -18.68 35.51 -24.25
N TYR A 693 -18.48 36.25 -23.17
CA TYR A 693 -17.19 36.81 -22.79
C TYR A 693 -16.70 36.25 -21.46
N TRP A 694 -15.44 35.84 -21.44
CA TRP A 694 -14.74 35.31 -20.27
C TRP A 694 -13.74 36.34 -19.75
N SER A 695 -13.68 36.51 -18.43
CA SER A 695 -12.63 37.27 -17.75
C SER A 695 -12.09 36.44 -16.58
N ILE A 696 -10.76 36.34 -16.50
CA ILE A 696 -10.01 35.44 -15.63
C ILE A 696 -8.96 36.25 -14.88
N TYR A 697 -8.93 36.10 -13.56
CA TYR A 697 -7.99 36.76 -12.66
C TYR A 697 -7.34 35.73 -11.75
N SER A 698 -6.00 35.65 -11.83
CA SER A 698 -5.23 34.80 -10.93
C SER A 698 -5.15 35.44 -9.56
N LEU A 699 -5.81 34.81 -8.58
CA LEU A 699 -5.80 35.26 -7.20
C LEU A 699 -4.41 35.09 -6.58
N ALA A 700 -3.73 33.99 -6.92
CA ALA A 700 -2.40 33.67 -6.41
C ALA A 700 -1.34 34.65 -6.92
N ASN A 701 -1.39 34.98 -8.22
CA ASN A 701 -0.40 35.84 -8.88
C ASN A 701 -0.80 37.33 -8.86
N GLY A 702 -2.06 37.64 -8.55
CA GLY A 702 -2.58 39.00 -8.47
C GLY A 702 -2.72 39.70 -9.83
N ILE A 703 -2.88 38.93 -10.92
CA ILE A 703 -2.88 39.42 -12.30
C ILE A 703 -4.14 39.02 -13.06
N ILE A 704 -4.52 39.81 -14.07
CA ILE A 704 -5.58 39.44 -15.01
C ILE A 704 -4.95 38.57 -16.10
N LEU A 705 -5.43 37.33 -16.23
CA LEU A 705 -4.99 36.37 -17.24
C LEU A 705 -5.73 36.60 -18.57
N LEU A 706 -7.03 36.93 -18.48
CA LEU A 706 -7.90 37.19 -19.63
C LEU A 706 -8.95 38.24 -19.25
N ASP A 707 -9.25 39.18 -20.15
CA ASP A 707 -10.36 40.12 -19.95
C ASP A 707 -11.14 40.31 -21.26
N GLY A 708 -12.37 39.81 -21.30
CA GLY A 708 -13.24 39.90 -22.48
C GLY A 708 -12.89 38.92 -23.61
N GLY A 709 -12.42 37.71 -23.28
CA GLY A 709 -12.20 36.65 -24.28
C GLY A 709 -13.52 36.13 -24.86
N ALA A 710 -13.72 36.24 -26.17
CA ALA A 710 -14.97 35.87 -26.82
C ALA A 710 -15.02 34.37 -27.15
N TRP A 711 -15.88 33.62 -26.45
CA TRP A 711 -16.16 32.21 -26.70
C TRP A 711 -17.54 31.82 -26.15
N GLY A 712 -18.44 31.34 -27.03
CA GLY A 712 -19.85 31.03 -26.71
C GLY A 712 -20.83 32.16 -27.03
N GLY A 713 -21.91 32.29 -26.26
CA GLY A 713 -22.90 33.37 -26.37
C GLY A 713 -23.90 33.38 -25.21
N ALA A 714 -24.83 34.33 -25.19
CA ALA A 714 -25.77 34.54 -24.07
C ALA A 714 -26.57 33.28 -23.64
N ASP A 715 -26.95 32.42 -24.58
CA ASP A 715 -27.70 31.18 -24.29
C ASP A 715 -26.78 29.96 -24.02
N CYS A 716 -25.51 30.17 -23.70
CA CYS A 716 -24.57 29.09 -23.39
C CYS A 716 -24.40 28.92 -21.87
N ILE A 717 -24.26 27.67 -21.43
CA ILE A 717 -23.88 27.33 -20.06
C ILE A 717 -22.36 27.12 -20.05
N PRO A 718 -21.56 27.96 -19.38
CA PRO A 718 -20.10 27.77 -19.33
C PRO A 718 -19.74 26.59 -18.43
N VAL A 719 -18.77 25.79 -18.84
CA VAL A 719 -18.39 24.50 -18.22
C VAL A 719 -16.88 24.27 -18.31
N PRO A 720 -16.05 25.13 -17.70
CA PRO A 720 -14.59 24.98 -17.78
C PRO A 720 -14.12 23.65 -17.19
N GLY A 721 -12.94 23.20 -17.60
CA GLY A 721 -12.31 21.96 -17.15
C GLY A 721 -11.07 21.66 -17.99
N ASP A 722 -10.16 20.83 -17.50
CA ASP A 722 -8.98 20.40 -18.25
C ASP A 722 -9.33 19.20 -19.14
N TYR A 723 -9.76 19.45 -20.38
CA TYR A 723 -10.24 18.38 -21.28
C TYR A 723 -9.12 17.78 -22.15
N ASP A 724 -7.95 18.44 -22.25
CA ASP A 724 -6.79 17.90 -22.97
C ASP A 724 -5.71 17.27 -22.09
N GLY A 725 -5.77 17.48 -20.77
CA GLY A 725 -4.89 16.92 -19.74
C GLY A 725 -3.57 17.66 -19.60
N ASP A 726 -3.54 18.95 -19.94
CA ASP A 726 -2.32 19.76 -19.84
C ASP A 726 -2.13 20.41 -18.46
N GLY A 727 -3.05 20.15 -17.52
CA GLY A 727 -3.06 20.69 -16.17
C GLY A 727 -3.71 22.07 -16.07
N LYS A 728 -4.35 22.57 -17.13
CA LYS A 728 -5.02 23.87 -17.14
C LYS A 728 -6.48 23.76 -17.56
N SER A 729 -7.31 24.62 -17.00
CA SER A 729 -8.72 24.72 -17.36
C SER A 729 -8.89 25.29 -18.77
N ASP A 730 -9.62 24.56 -19.61
CA ASP A 730 -10.05 24.98 -20.93
C ASP A 730 -11.37 25.77 -20.85
N LEU A 731 -11.58 26.61 -21.88
CA LEU A 731 -12.82 27.35 -22.06
C LEU A 731 -13.85 26.45 -22.76
N ALA A 732 -14.89 26.03 -22.03
CA ALA A 732 -15.94 25.21 -22.62
C ALA A 732 -17.34 25.73 -22.32
N PHE A 733 -18.28 25.41 -23.21
CA PHE A 733 -19.69 25.70 -23.01
C PHE A 733 -20.58 24.59 -23.54
N TYR A 734 -21.75 24.47 -22.92
CA TYR A 734 -22.83 23.58 -23.29
C TYR A 734 -24.04 24.38 -23.81
N ARG A 735 -24.64 23.92 -24.91
CA ARG A 735 -25.89 24.45 -25.45
C ARG A 735 -26.72 23.32 -26.05
N ASP A 736 -27.94 23.14 -25.54
CA ASP A 736 -28.96 22.27 -26.12
C ASP A 736 -28.51 20.82 -26.44
N GLY A 737 -27.63 20.21 -25.64
CA GLY A 737 -27.10 18.86 -25.89
C GLY A 737 -25.73 18.83 -26.58
N TYR A 738 -25.14 19.99 -26.87
CA TYR A 738 -23.87 20.10 -27.58
C TYR A 738 -22.81 20.79 -26.74
N TRP A 739 -21.62 20.18 -26.71
CA TRP A 739 -20.43 20.69 -26.04
C TRP A 739 -19.47 21.31 -27.05
N SER A 740 -18.85 22.42 -26.66
CA SER A 740 -17.77 23.07 -27.41
C SER A 740 -16.65 23.45 -26.45
N ILE A 741 -15.42 23.08 -26.77
CA ILE A 741 -14.25 23.13 -25.90
C ILE A 741 -13.10 23.79 -26.67
N TYR A 742 -12.50 24.82 -26.07
CA TYR A 742 -11.37 25.56 -26.59
C TYR A 742 -10.25 25.59 -25.56
N SER A 743 -9.10 25.04 -25.93
CA SER A 743 -7.91 25.10 -25.08
C SER A 743 -7.32 26.50 -25.11
N LEU A 744 -7.41 27.17 -23.96
CA LEU A 744 -6.87 28.51 -23.78
C LEU A 744 -5.34 28.49 -23.86
N ALA A 745 -4.71 27.46 -23.28
CA ALA A 745 -3.28 27.29 -23.23
C ALA A 745 -2.69 27.01 -24.62
N ASN A 746 -3.35 26.13 -25.39
CA ASN A 746 -2.86 25.69 -26.70
C ASN A 746 -3.39 26.56 -27.86
N GLY A 747 -4.42 27.35 -27.63
CA GLY A 747 -5.03 28.24 -28.63
C GLY A 747 -5.79 27.49 -29.72
N ILE A 748 -6.34 26.31 -29.41
CA ILE A 748 -7.00 25.41 -30.36
C ILE A 748 -8.40 25.03 -29.90
N ILE A 749 -9.27 24.70 -30.85
CA ILE A 749 -10.57 24.10 -30.57
C ILE A 749 -10.37 22.59 -30.42
N LEU A 750 -10.65 22.07 -29.23
CA LEU A 750 -10.59 20.63 -28.92
C LEU A 750 -11.85 19.91 -29.40
N LEU A 751 -13.01 20.57 -29.25
CA LEU A 751 -14.33 20.05 -29.63
C LEU A 751 -15.24 21.20 -30.06
N ASP A 752 -16.01 21.01 -31.13
CA ASP A 752 -17.04 21.97 -31.57
C ASP A 752 -18.29 21.20 -32.01
N GLY A 753 -19.36 21.31 -31.22
CA GLY A 753 -20.63 20.62 -31.48
C GLY A 753 -20.64 19.13 -31.14
N GLY A 754 -19.94 18.70 -30.09
CA GLY A 754 -20.00 17.31 -29.62
C GLY A 754 -21.34 16.98 -28.96
N ALA A 755 -22.11 16.05 -29.54
CA ALA A 755 -23.44 15.69 -29.05
C ALA A 755 -23.34 14.74 -27.84
N TRP A 756 -23.66 15.23 -26.64
CA TRP A 756 -23.74 14.43 -25.42
C TRP A 756 -24.70 15.07 -24.42
N GLY A 757 -25.72 14.32 -23.98
CA GLY A 757 -26.83 14.84 -23.18
C GLY A 757 -28.03 15.30 -24.00
N GLY A 758 -28.82 16.23 -23.46
CA GLY A 758 -30.00 16.79 -24.12
C GLY A 758 -30.36 18.18 -23.58
N ALA A 759 -31.25 18.90 -24.27
CA ALA A 759 -31.53 20.31 -23.95
C ALA A 759 -32.02 20.56 -22.50
N ASP A 760 -32.65 19.56 -21.87
CA ASP A 760 -33.13 19.65 -20.49
C ASP A 760 -32.09 19.19 -19.44
N CYS A 761 -30.89 18.83 -19.86
CA CYS A 761 -29.82 18.39 -18.96
C CYS A 761 -29.00 19.57 -18.42
N ILE A 762 -28.52 19.41 -17.19
CA ILE A 762 -27.53 20.29 -16.56
C ILE A 762 -26.16 19.66 -16.79
N PRO A 763 -25.21 20.32 -17.48
CA PRO A 763 -23.86 19.78 -17.62
C PRO A 763 -23.11 19.82 -16.29
N VAL A 764 -22.21 18.88 -16.02
CA VAL A 764 -21.42 18.81 -14.78
C VAL A 764 -20.06 18.15 -15.10
N PRO A 765 -19.17 18.80 -15.87
CA PRO A 765 -17.90 18.15 -16.22
C PRO A 765 -17.04 17.88 -14.98
N GLY A 766 -16.17 16.88 -15.06
CA GLY A 766 -15.23 16.51 -14.00
C GLY A 766 -14.45 15.26 -14.42
N ASP A 767 -13.30 15.00 -13.81
CA ASP A 767 -12.55 13.76 -14.02
C ASP A 767 -13.18 12.65 -13.15
N TYR A 768 -14.04 11.82 -13.76
CA TYR A 768 -14.77 10.77 -13.06
C TYR A 768 -14.10 9.40 -13.18
N ASP A 769 -13.09 9.24 -14.04
CA ASP A 769 -12.30 8.01 -14.18
C ASP A 769 -10.84 8.14 -13.69
N GLY A 770 -10.43 9.31 -13.22
CA GLY A 770 -9.13 9.59 -12.61
C GLY A 770 -7.99 9.62 -13.63
N ASP A 771 -8.29 9.86 -14.90
CA ASP A 771 -7.32 9.81 -15.99
C ASP A 771 -6.54 11.11 -16.21
N GLY A 772 -6.86 12.16 -15.44
CA GLY A 772 -6.24 13.47 -15.57
C GLY A 772 -6.97 14.38 -16.56
N LYS A 773 -8.17 14.03 -17.04
CA LYS A 773 -8.98 14.84 -17.98
C LYS A 773 -10.43 14.95 -17.54
N SER A 774 -11.02 16.11 -17.78
CA SER A 774 -12.45 16.32 -17.55
C SER A 774 -13.31 15.51 -18.53
N ASP A 775 -14.24 14.74 -18.00
CA ASP A 775 -15.24 14.00 -18.74
C ASP A 775 -16.49 14.83 -19.03
N LEU A 776 -17.24 14.43 -20.06
CA LEU A 776 -18.55 15.00 -20.33
C LEU A 776 -19.59 14.32 -19.44
N ALA A 777 -20.06 15.01 -18.40
CA ALA A 777 -21.18 14.53 -17.60
C ALA A 777 -22.39 15.47 -17.63
N VAL A 778 -23.56 14.86 -17.50
CA VAL A 778 -24.85 15.56 -17.46
C VAL A 778 -25.74 14.97 -16.39
N TYR A 779 -26.49 15.86 -15.74
CA TYR A 779 -27.51 15.55 -14.75
C TYR A 779 -28.90 15.90 -15.28
N ASN A 780 -29.85 14.98 -15.11
CA ASN A 780 -31.25 15.23 -15.40
C ASN A 780 -32.14 14.53 -14.36
N ALA A 781 -32.83 15.31 -13.53
CA ALA A 781 -33.87 14.85 -12.61
C ALA A 781 -33.50 13.63 -11.73
N GLY A 782 -32.25 13.58 -11.24
CA GLY A 782 -31.74 12.50 -10.38
C GLY A 782 -30.90 11.46 -11.11
N TYR A 783 -30.76 11.57 -12.43
CA TYR A 783 -29.98 10.65 -13.25
C TYR A 783 -28.70 11.31 -13.77
N TRP A 784 -27.58 10.62 -13.55
CA TRP A 784 -26.27 11.00 -14.05
C TRP A 784 -25.90 10.16 -15.29
N SER A 785 -25.30 10.82 -16.29
CA SER A 785 -24.69 10.18 -17.46
C SER A 785 -23.31 10.78 -17.70
N ILE A 786 -22.29 9.94 -17.84
CA ILE A 786 -20.87 10.32 -17.88
C ILE A 786 -20.21 9.63 -19.09
N TYR A 787 -19.48 10.40 -19.89
CA TYR A 787 -18.72 9.93 -21.04
C TYR A 787 -17.28 10.39 -20.96
N SER A 788 -16.35 9.43 -21.01
CA SER A 788 -14.93 9.71 -21.04
C SER A 788 -14.51 10.18 -22.42
N LEU A 789 -14.03 11.43 -22.47
CA LEU A 789 -13.58 12.04 -23.72
C LEU A 789 -12.29 11.39 -24.20
N ALA A 790 -11.40 11.04 -23.27
CA ALA A 790 -10.10 10.44 -23.53
C ALA A 790 -10.22 8.99 -24.02
N ASN A 791 -11.05 8.21 -23.33
CA ASN A 791 -11.20 6.78 -23.58
C ASN A 791 -12.26 6.47 -24.65
N GLY A 792 -13.12 7.44 -24.96
CA GLY A 792 -14.18 7.30 -25.97
C GLY A 792 -15.28 6.33 -25.55
N ILE A 793 -15.52 6.19 -24.25
CA ILE A 793 -16.46 5.23 -23.65
C ILE A 793 -17.48 5.91 -22.74
N ILE A 794 -18.61 5.25 -22.53
CA ILE A 794 -19.61 5.66 -21.54
C ILE A 794 -19.21 5.04 -20.20
N LEU A 795 -18.85 5.88 -19.22
CA LEU A 795 -18.51 5.45 -17.86
C LEU A 795 -19.77 5.11 -17.05
N LEU A 796 -20.81 5.94 -17.20
CA LEU A 796 -22.07 5.80 -16.47
C LEU A 796 -23.25 6.26 -17.32
N ASN A 797 -24.36 5.53 -17.29
CA ASN A 797 -25.61 5.94 -17.92
C ASN A 797 -26.80 5.50 -17.08
N GLY A 798 -27.32 6.42 -16.25
CA GLY A 798 -28.48 6.19 -15.39
C GLY A 798 -28.15 5.93 -13.91
N GLY A 799 -27.03 6.44 -13.40
CA GLY A 799 -26.75 6.43 -11.95
C GLY A 799 -27.72 7.34 -11.20
N VAL A 800 -28.27 6.86 -10.08
CA VAL A 800 -29.31 7.58 -9.32
C VAL A 800 -28.70 8.25 -8.10
N LEU A 801 -28.61 9.59 -8.12
CA LEU A 801 -28.17 10.41 -6.99
C LEU A 801 -28.78 11.82 -7.09
N GLY A 802 -29.43 12.28 -6.01
CA GLY A 802 -30.25 13.51 -6.00
C GLY A 802 -31.72 13.25 -6.40
N GLY A 803 -32.53 14.31 -6.54
CA GLY A 803 -33.94 14.19 -6.91
C GLY A 803 -34.57 15.53 -7.36
N PRO A 804 -35.88 15.57 -7.68
CA PRO A 804 -36.54 16.80 -8.12
C PRO A 804 -36.35 17.94 -7.10
N GLY A 805 -35.71 19.04 -7.53
CA GLY A 805 -35.44 20.21 -6.70
C GLY A 805 -34.03 20.29 -6.09
N TRP A 806 -33.12 19.36 -6.42
CA TRP A 806 -31.69 19.44 -6.11
C TRP A 806 -30.90 19.95 -7.32
N THR A 807 -29.88 20.78 -7.08
CA THR A 807 -28.95 21.27 -8.10
C THR A 807 -27.60 20.56 -7.89
N PRO A 808 -27.01 19.94 -8.93
CA PRO A 808 -25.66 19.41 -8.84
C PRO A 808 -24.66 20.56 -8.62
N VAL A 809 -23.62 20.34 -7.83
CA VAL A 809 -22.49 21.25 -7.72
C VAL A 809 -21.52 20.91 -8.84
N GLN A 810 -21.11 21.93 -9.58
CA GLN A 810 -20.06 21.89 -10.60
C GLN A 810 -18.72 22.23 -10.00
#